data_AF-A0A180FZT8-F1
#
_entry.id   AF-A0A180FZT8-F1
#
_cell.length_a   1.000
_cell.length_b   1.000
_cell.length_c   1.000
_cell.angle_alpha   90.00
_cell.angle_beta   90.00
_cell.angle_gamma   90.00
#
_symmetry.space_group_name_H-M   'P 1'
#
loop_
_entity.id
_entity.type
_entity.pdbx_description
1 polymer ?
#
loop_
_entity_poly.entity_id
_entity_poly.type
_entity_poly.pdbx_seq_one_letter_code
_entity_poly.pdbx_strand_id
1 'polypeptide(L)'
;MSAKSPDNRSQEPSNKKGENYEESRQNAARQVIETYVEDLEKFKRTLSTAIDGRLGTIPGPLFNKRWAQLLKGSMKFNIIVANYDILEHPKLQEELSRLAFLVQHPALSLRSRINHDRRVAALEAPSTHEAEALFAPIPHPLQEKIVVEGFDHRYLKAERIVYPTLETLDKFASKWTSKTYLAPYSSFIGPSMTGKSRLLKELSRHICVVYICIRPENSPECPPQSQYAASVLLDSNCATLKTQYEHLLLAILHTVADYFSAQESGTREERLDQWIDYSFPKANQTGDPPFWADVRTKMNKISKSAPLTATEKAAQLSEALTRMHDSTSFIEQSNLRLLLGIDEASGLLQSAGSSSYSSFFSIFRSALRMIPSQSSKFFAVLADTNSRVSNFHHHPLHDPIQENGEEMPKDLHWHELQSPFRLLSYGAPLWRTYADVAKKRGLSDNDIVQGLTQHALEKLLCVNGKSVPAASLTDLQAFALLGTTIQPRLNGASEVSADLVASHAAQCISIDSKLVLRSEYLSQFTLSSAANQYLASDEARLIRCVQALTSLMRKGMIDKGDAGELVGRIILLRAMQETMRRTQLAADADTDSAELAMPFGHSVRLADFLQTLTGWGEKQLKSELRSIATKDKKKLLSEVQT
;
A
#
# COMPACT_ATOMS: atom_id res chain seq x y z
N MET A 1 -35.73 58.28 16.32
CA MET A 1 -37.04 57.60 16.19
C MET A 1 -36.76 56.20 15.66
N SER A 2 -36.60 55.20 16.53
CA SER A 2 -37.66 54.31 17.05
C SER A 2 -38.35 53.55 15.91
N ALA A 3 -37.93 52.31 15.61
CA ALA A 3 -38.33 51.03 16.24
C ALA A 3 -39.49 50.36 15.49
N LYS A 4 -39.28 49.10 15.06
CA LYS A 4 -40.14 47.95 15.41
C LYS A 4 -39.58 46.63 14.86
N SER A 5 -39.35 45.70 15.79
CA SER A 5 -39.17 44.27 15.60
C SER A 5 -40.49 43.62 15.15
N PRO A 6 -40.46 42.37 14.64
CA PRO A 6 -41.07 41.31 15.45
C PRO A 6 -40.35 39.95 15.46
N ASP A 7 -40.29 39.39 16.67
CA ASP A 7 -40.53 38.00 17.08
C ASP A 7 -39.90 36.81 16.34
N ASN A 8 -38.79 36.35 16.93
CA ASN A 8 -38.65 35.07 17.63
C ASN A 8 -39.71 33.97 17.38
N ARG A 9 -39.28 32.88 16.70
CA ARG A 9 -39.63 31.49 17.06
C ARG A 9 -38.53 30.55 16.56
N SER A 10 -37.50 30.41 17.37
CA SER A 10 -36.54 29.32 17.34
C SER A 10 -37.23 28.06 17.87
N GLN A 11 -37.58 27.11 16.99
CA GLN A 11 -37.77 25.72 17.39
C GLN A 11 -36.59 24.92 16.85
N GLU A 12 -35.63 24.63 17.73
CA GLU A 12 -34.66 23.56 17.56
C GLU A 12 -35.41 22.22 17.41
N PRO A 13 -35.08 21.37 16.42
CA PRO A 13 -35.35 19.95 16.52
C PRO A 13 -34.27 19.32 17.40
N SER A 14 -34.54 19.28 18.69
CA SER A 14 -33.75 18.59 19.70
C SER A 14 -33.80 17.06 19.55
N ASN A 15 -32.63 16.45 19.71
CA ASN A 15 -32.35 15.18 20.38
C ASN A 15 -32.93 13.82 19.94
N LYS A 16 -33.64 13.66 18.82
CA LYS A 16 -34.17 12.31 18.46
C LYS A 16 -33.22 11.34 17.74
N LYS A 17 -32.02 11.76 17.35
CA LYS A 17 -31.05 10.89 16.64
C LYS A 17 -29.99 10.24 17.52
N GLY A 18 -29.69 10.82 18.69
CA GLY A 18 -28.77 10.23 19.68
C GLY A 18 -29.43 9.08 20.44
N GLU A 19 -30.68 9.28 20.89
CA GLU A 19 -31.44 8.30 21.66
C GLU A 19 -31.66 6.99 20.87
N ASN A 20 -31.99 7.04 19.59
CA ASN A 20 -32.30 5.85 18.78
C ASN A 20 -31.05 4.98 18.47
N TYR A 21 -29.86 5.57 18.47
CA TYR A 21 -28.59 4.86 18.23
C TYR A 21 -28.06 4.22 19.52
N GLU A 22 -28.18 4.92 20.66
CA GLU A 22 -27.87 4.36 21.98
C GLU A 22 -28.87 3.28 22.38
N GLU A 23 -30.16 3.45 22.05
CA GLU A 23 -31.21 2.47 22.31
C GLU A 23 -31.07 1.22 21.42
N SER A 24 -30.69 1.36 20.14
CA SER A 24 -30.34 0.21 19.28
C SER A 24 -29.11 -0.55 19.78
N ARG A 25 -28.08 0.17 20.25
CA ARG A 25 -26.85 -0.43 20.76
C ARG A 25 -27.05 -1.08 22.12
N GLN A 26 -27.90 -0.51 22.97
CA GLN A 26 -28.36 -1.12 24.22
C GLN A 26 -29.23 -2.35 23.94
N ASN A 27 -30.15 -2.31 22.96
CA ASN A 27 -30.96 -3.46 22.57
C ASN A 27 -30.13 -4.62 21.99
N ALA A 28 -29.12 -4.32 21.17
CA ALA A 28 -28.18 -5.33 20.67
C ALA A 28 -27.35 -5.95 21.81
N ALA A 29 -26.85 -5.13 22.74
CA ALA A 29 -26.17 -5.63 23.94
C ALA A 29 -27.09 -6.48 24.82
N ARG A 30 -28.37 -6.09 24.93
CA ARG A 30 -29.39 -6.80 25.72
C ARG A 30 -29.73 -8.15 25.09
N GLN A 31 -29.91 -8.23 23.77
CA GLN A 31 -30.13 -9.48 23.04
C GLN A 31 -28.94 -10.45 23.14
N VAL A 32 -27.71 -9.95 23.10
CA VAL A 32 -26.50 -10.78 23.28
C VAL A 32 -26.44 -11.33 24.72
N ILE A 33 -26.80 -10.52 25.72
CA ILE A 33 -26.86 -10.94 27.12
C ILE A 33 -28.00 -11.96 27.34
N GLU A 34 -29.18 -11.76 26.77
CA GLU A 34 -30.31 -12.68 26.86
C GLU A 34 -29.98 -14.04 26.22
N THR A 35 -29.43 -14.04 25.00
CA THR A 35 -29.00 -15.25 24.30
C THR A 35 -27.92 -16.00 25.08
N TYR A 36 -26.98 -15.28 25.69
CA TYR A 36 -25.94 -15.89 26.54
C TYR A 36 -26.52 -16.56 27.78
N VAL A 37 -27.47 -15.92 28.47
CA VAL A 37 -28.11 -16.48 29.67
C VAL A 37 -28.89 -17.76 29.33
N GLU A 38 -29.61 -17.75 28.20
CA GLU A 38 -30.34 -18.92 27.71
C GLU A 38 -29.41 -20.08 27.36
N ASP A 39 -28.33 -19.81 26.61
CA ASP A 39 -27.34 -20.80 26.23
C ASP A 39 -26.60 -21.39 27.46
N LEU A 40 -26.27 -20.55 28.45
CA LEU A 40 -25.62 -20.98 29.68
C LEU A 40 -26.54 -21.87 30.52
N GLU A 41 -27.81 -21.51 30.67
CA GLU A 41 -28.79 -22.33 31.40
C GLU A 41 -29.08 -23.64 30.67
N LYS A 42 -29.14 -23.62 29.33
CA LYS A 42 -29.23 -24.84 28.53
C LYS A 42 -28.01 -25.74 28.75
N PHE A 43 -26.80 -25.18 28.68
CA PHE A 43 -25.56 -25.92 28.91
C PHE A 43 -25.52 -26.52 30.32
N LYS A 44 -25.89 -25.74 31.35
CA LYS A 44 -25.99 -26.18 32.73
C LYS A 44 -27.02 -27.30 32.93
N ARG A 45 -28.18 -27.22 32.27
CA ARG A 45 -29.19 -28.29 32.28
C ARG A 45 -28.65 -29.57 31.65
N THR A 46 -28.00 -29.46 30.49
CA THR A 46 -27.31 -30.58 29.86
C THR A 46 -26.34 -31.22 30.84
N LEU A 47 -25.49 -30.42 31.51
CA LEU A 47 -24.56 -30.87 32.54
C LEU A 47 -25.21 -31.46 33.82
N SER A 48 -26.45 -31.10 34.12
CA SER A 48 -27.17 -31.59 35.32
C SER A 48 -27.96 -32.87 35.07
N THR A 49 -28.27 -33.19 33.81
CA THR A 49 -29.22 -34.25 33.44
C THR A 49 -28.61 -35.37 32.59
N ALA A 50 -27.37 -35.20 32.11
CA ALA A 50 -26.64 -36.17 31.28
C ALA A 50 -27.39 -36.58 29.99
N ILE A 51 -28.24 -35.70 29.48
CA ILE A 51 -29.00 -35.91 28.21
C ILE A 51 -28.06 -36.04 26.99
N ASP A 52 -26.79 -35.65 27.16
CA ASP A 52 -25.68 -35.77 26.22
C ASP A 52 -24.97 -37.14 26.23
N GLY A 53 -25.42 -38.10 27.04
CA GLY A 53 -24.94 -39.48 27.01
C GLY A 53 -23.72 -39.79 27.90
N ARG A 54 -23.30 -38.85 28.76
CA ARG A 54 -22.24 -39.08 29.76
C ARG A 54 -22.75 -39.87 30.98
N LEU A 55 -21.82 -40.48 31.72
CA LEU A 55 -22.13 -41.34 32.87
C LEU A 55 -22.44 -40.55 34.16
N GLY A 56 -21.92 -39.32 34.30
CA GLY A 56 -22.09 -38.49 35.49
C GLY A 56 -23.00 -37.26 35.33
N THR A 57 -23.59 -36.78 36.43
CA THR A 57 -24.31 -35.49 36.48
C THR A 57 -23.55 -34.49 37.37
N ILE A 58 -23.59 -33.22 36.99
CA ILE A 58 -22.98 -32.13 37.74
C ILE A 58 -24.08 -31.30 38.42
N PRO A 59 -24.17 -31.31 39.77
CA PRO A 59 -25.12 -30.48 40.49
C PRO A 59 -24.88 -28.99 40.25
N GLY A 60 -25.94 -28.20 40.15
CA GLY A 60 -25.89 -26.75 39.91
C GLY A 60 -24.92 -25.96 40.81
N PRO A 61 -24.81 -26.24 42.13
CA PRO A 61 -23.83 -25.57 42.99
C PRO A 61 -22.37 -25.84 42.60
N LEU A 62 -22.08 -27.06 42.13
CA LEU A 62 -20.75 -27.47 41.72
C LEU A 62 -20.37 -26.86 40.36
N PHE A 63 -21.35 -26.77 39.45
CA PHE A 63 -21.22 -26.01 38.20
C PHE A 63 -20.89 -24.54 38.49
N ASN A 64 -21.69 -23.85 39.31
CA ASN A 64 -21.48 -22.42 39.59
C ASN A 64 -20.09 -22.15 40.19
N LYS A 65 -19.63 -23.01 41.11
CA LYS A 65 -18.29 -22.88 41.72
C LYS A 65 -17.17 -23.01 40.68
N ARG A 66 -17.23 -24.03 39.84
CA ARG A 66 -16.20 -24.30 38.81
C ARG A 66 -16.24 -23.29 37.67
N TRP A 67 -17.43 -22.86 37.27
CA TRP A 67 -17.63 -21.77 36.31
C TRP A 67 -16.97 -20.47 36.78
N ALA A 68 -17.18 -20.09 38.04
CA ALA A 68 -16.51 -18.92 38.62
C ALA A 68 -14.99 -19.08 38.69
N GLN A 69 -14.48 -20.30 38.89
CA GLN A 69 -13.04 -20.56 38.92
C GLN A 69 -12.39 -20.44 37.54
N LEU A 70 -13.07 -20.91 36.49
CA LEU A 70 -12.67 -20.71 35.10
C LEU A 70 -12.63 -19.22 34.75
N LEU A 71 -13.71 -18.50 35.05
CA LEU A 71 -13.81 -17.06 34.73
C LEU A 71 -12.80 -16.18 35.50
N LYS A 72 -12.28 -16.66 36.64
CA LYS A 72 -11.23 -15.97 37.40
C LYS A 72 -9.80 -16.37 37.00
N GLY A 73 -9.65 -17.29 36.03
CA GLY A 73 -8.34 -17.85 35.66
C GLY A 73 -7.69 -18.71 36.76
N SER A 74 -8.43 -19.05 37.82
CA SER A 74 -7.92 -19.82 38.97
C SER A 74 -7.87 -21.33 38.70
N MET A 75 -8.41 -21.79 37.58
CA MET A 75 -8.38 -23.18 37.14
C MET A 75 -8.28 -23.22 35.61
N LYS A 76 -7.34 -24.02 35.10
CA LYS A 76 -7.12 -24.21 33.66
C LYS A 76 -8.31 -24.90 32.99
N PHE A 77 -8.48 -24.65 31.69
CA PHE A 77 -9.62 -25.13 30.93
C PHE A 77 -9.70 -26.65 30.90
N ASN A 78 -8.57 -27.33 30.70
CA ASN A 78 -8.49 -28.80 30.71
C ASN A 78 -8.89 -29.42 32.06
N ILE A 79 -8.59 -28.76 33.18
CA ILE A 79 -9.00 -29.19 34.52
C ILE A 79 -10.52 -29.05 34.70
N ILE A 80 -11.13 -28.00 34.13
CA ILE A 80 -12.58 -27.81 34.14
C ILE A 80 -13.27 -28.88 33.28
N VAL A 81 -12.74 -29.17 32.09
CA VAL A 81 -13.23 -30.24 31.20
C VAL A 81 -13.23 -31.60 31.89
N ALA A 82 -12.13 -31.96 32.58
CA ALA A 82 -12.05 -33.19 33.37
C ALA A 82 -13.05 -33.19 34.54
N ASN A 83 -13.17 -32.07 35.24
CA ASN A 83 -14.09 -31.92 36.36
C ASN A 83 -15.57 -32.03 35.96
N TYR A 84 -15.93 -31.59 34.75
CA TYR A 84 -17.28 -31.69 34.21
C TYR A 84 -17.56 -33.03 33.51
N ASP A 85 -16.59 -33.95 33.48
CA ASP A 85 -16.72 -35.25 32.83
C ASP A 85 -17.06 -35.11 31.32
N ILE A 86 -16.43 -34.14 30.65
CA ILE A 86 -16.64 -33.86 29.22
C ILE A 86 -15.39 -34.06 28.37
N LEU A 87 -14.39 -34.80 28.87
CA LEU A 87 -13.14 -35.10 28.15
C LEU A 87 -13.37 -35.79 26.79
N GLU A 88 -14.35 -36.70 26.73
CA GLU A 88 -14.72 -37.44 25.52
C GLU A 88 -15.84 -36.74 24.71
N HIS A 89 -16.22 -35.51 25.10
CA HIS A 89 -17.37 -34.79 24.52
C HIS A 89 -16.94 -33.46 23.87
N PRO A 90 -16.33 -33.49 22.66
CA PRO A 90 -15.74 -32.31 22.01
C PRO A 90 -16.75 -31.18 21.77
N LYS A 91 -18.01 -31.50 21.45
CA LYS A 91 -19.08 -30.50 21.28
C LYS A 91 -19.38 -29.72 22.57
N LEU A 92 -19.28 -30.37 23.73
CA LEU A 92 -19.49 -29.72 25.02
C LEU A 92 -18.28 -28.88 25.43
N GLN A 93 -17.07 -29.31 25.08
CA GLN A 93 -15.86 -28.51 25.26
C GLN A 93 -15.89 -27.25 24.39
N GLU A 94 -16.35 -27.39 23.14
CA GLU A 94 -16.50 -26.28 22.23
C GLU A 94 -17.48 -25.25 22.79
N GLU A 95 -18.64 -25.69 23.26
CA GLU A 95 -19.67 -24.83 23.85
C GLU A 95 -19.20 -24.18 25.16
N LEU A 96 -18.50 -24.93 26.02
CA LEU A 96 -17.89 -24.41 27.25
C LEU A 96 -16.91 -23.26 26.94
N SER A 97 -16.00 -23.48 26.00
CA SER A 97 -15.02 -22.46 25.60
C SER A 97 -15.68 -21.22 25.00
N ARG A 98 -16.76 -21.40 24.22
CA ARG A 98 -17.52 -20.31 23.59
C ARG A 98 -18.16 -19.42 24.65
N LEU A 99 -18.89 -20.03 25.59
CA LEU A 99 -19.59 -19.31 26.66
C LEU A 99 -18.61 -18.59 27.59
N ALA A 100 -17.50 -19.24 27.97
CA ALA A 100 -16.52 -18.62 28.85
C ALA A 100 -15.80 -17.45 28.16
N PHE A 101 -15.46 -17.61 26.87
CA PHE A 101 -14.76 -16.61 26.09
C PHE A 101 -15.62 -15.36 25.85
N LEU A 102 -16.93 -15.51 25.63
CA LEU A 102 -17.87 -14.40 25.49
C LEU A 102 -17.88 -13.49 26.74
N VAL A 103 -17.72 -14.07 27.93
CA VAL A 103 -17.76 -13.34 29.21
C VAL A 103 -16.43 -12.67 29.52
N GLN A 104 -15.31 -13.37 29.37
CA GLN A 104 -13.99 -12.82 29.68
C GLN A 104 -13.49 -11.83 28.63
N HIS A 105 -13.83 -12.06 27.35
CA HIS A 105 -13.30 -11.31 26.22
C HIS A 105 -14.41 -10.82 25.27
N PRO A 106 -15.39 -10.03 25.77
CA PRO A 106 -16.57 -9.64 24.99
C PRO A 106 -16.23 -8.88 23.71
N ALA A 107 -15.21 -8.01 23.74
CA ALA A 107 -14.76 -7.26 22.55
C ALA A 107 -14.11 -8.15 21.47
N LEU A 108 -13.46 -9.25 21.88
CA LEU A 108 -12.86 -10.22 20.96
C LEU A 108 -13.90 -11.21 20.41
N SER A 109 -14.93 -11.52 21.20
CA SER A 109 -16.02 -12.40 20.77
C SER A 109 -16.94 -11.81 19.70
N LEU A 110 -16.88 -10.49 19.49
CA LEU A 110 -17.55 -9.78 18.40
C LEU A 110 -16.78 -9.87 17.07
N ARG A 111 -15.53 -10.32 17.08
CA ARG A 111 -14.75 -10.60 15.86
C ARG A 111 -15.18 -11.97 15.28
N SER A 112 -14.89 -12.23 14.01
CA SER A 112 -15.21 -13.49 13.30
C SER A 112 -15.01 -14.75 14.16
N ARG A 113 -15.82 -15.81 13.93
CA ARG A 113 -15.77 -17.09 14.69
C ARG A 113 -14.34 -17.55 14.99
N ILE A 114 -13.90 -17.33 16.23
CA ILE A 114 -12.62 -17.79 16.77
C ILE A 114 -12.76 -19.29 17.04
N ASN A 115 -11.82 -20.12 16.62
CA ASN A 115 -11.88 -21.57 16.85
C ASN A 115 -11.71 -21.95 18.34
N HIS A 116 -12.01 -23.20 18.70
CA HIS A 116 -11.95 -23.69 20.08
C HIS A 116 -10.59 -23.45 20.74
N ASP A 117 -9.51 -23.89 20.09
CA ASP A 117 -8.16 -23.86 20.68
C ASP A 117 -7.69 -22.43 20.99
N ARG A 118 -7.98 -21.48 20.09
CA ARG A 118 -7.65 -20.07 20.33
C ARG A 118 -8.49 -19.45 21.43
N ARG A 119 -9.77 -19.84 21.58
CA ARG A 119 -10.58 -19.42 22.73
C ARG A 119 -9.96 -19.95 24.02
N VAL A 120 -9.55 -21.22 24.06
CA VAL A 120 -8.91 -21.83 25.22
C VAL A 120 -7.59 -21.12 25.57
N ALA A 121 -6.72 -20.88 24.58
CA ALA A 121 -5.46 -20.17 24.80
C ALA A 121 -5.65 -18.76 25.39
N ALA A 122 -6.71 -18.07 24.97
CA ALA A 122 -7.05 -16.74 25.48
C ALA A 122 -7.73 -16.76 26.86
N LEU A 123 -8.49 -17.80 27.18
CA LEU A 123 -9.04 -18.03 28.52
C LEU A 123 -7.94 -18.35 29.54
N GLU A 124 -6.84 -18.95 29.07
CA GLU A 124 -5.67 -19.31 29.90
C GLU A 124 -4.57 -18.22 29.91
N ALA A 125 -4.78 -17.11 29.19
CA ALA A 125 -3.82 -16.01 29.16
C ALA A 125 -3.72 -15.31 30.53
N PRO A 126 -2.52 -14.93 30.99
CA PRO A 126 -2.34 -14.27 32.29
C PRO A 126 -2.99 -12.88 32.37
N SER A 127 -3.25 -12.24 31.23
CA SER A 127 -3.84 -10.91 31.15
C SER A 127 -4.71 -10.71 29.91
N THR A 128 -5.63 -9.74 29.96
CA THR A 128 -6.43 -9.32 28.79
C THR A 128 -5.53 -8.85 27.64
N HIS A 129 -4.40 -8.21 27.94
CA HIS A 129 -3.46 -7.75 26.91
C HIS A 129 -2.77 -8.91 26.18
N GLU A 130 -2.34 -9.95 26.89
CA GLU A 130 -1.77 -11.15 26.27
C GLU A 130 -2.83 -11.96 25.51
N ALA A 131 -4.06 -12.03 26.02
CA ALA A 131 -5.18 -12.60 25.30
C ALA A 131 -5.44 -11.85 23.98
N GLU A 132 -5.44 -10.51 24.01
CA GLU A 132 -5.58 -9.68 22.81
C GLU A 132 -4.40 -9.85 21.84
N ALA A 133 -3.18 -10.03 22.35
CA ALA A 133 -1.99 -10.28 21.52
C ALA A 133 -2.09 -11.59 20.72
N LEU A 134 -2.75 -12.63 21.24
CA LEU A 134 -3.04 -13.87 20.51
C LEU A 134 -3.96 -13.64 19.29
N PHE A 135 -4.68 -12.52 19.25
CA PHE A 135 -5.56 -12.11 18.15
C PHE A 135 -5.14 -10.83 17.45
N ALA A 136 -4.03 -10.22 17.88
CA ALA A 136 -3.41 -9.15 17.15
C ALA A 136 -2.83 -9.73 15.86
N PRO A 137 -3.03 -9.08 14.69
CA PRO A 137 -2.24 -9.43 13.52
C PRO A 137 -0.78 -9.31 13.94
N ILE A 138 -0.02 -10.41 13.87
CA ILE A 138 1.40 -10.36 14.16
C ILE A 138 1.99 -9.38 13.14
N PRO A 139 2.54 -8.23 13.56
CA PRO A 139 3.21 -7.35 12.62
C PRO A 139 4.39 -8.15 12.09
N HIS A 140 4.28 -8.63 10.85
CA HIS A 140 5.40 -9.09 10.06
C HIS A 140 5.76 -7.94 9.14
N PRO A 141 6.42 -6.86 9.65
CA PRO A 141 6.99 -5.89 8.74
C PRO A 141 7.89 -6.66 7.78
N LEU A 142 7.83 -6.30 6.50
CA LEU A 142 8.69 -6.90 5.50
C LEU A 142 10.13 -6.89 6.02
N GLN A 143 10.80 -8.04 5.98
CA GLN A 143 12.16 -8.11 6.52
C GLN A 143 13.05 -7.22 5.66
N GLU A 144 13.69 -6.23 6.29
CA GLU A 144 14.53 -5.23 5.60
C GLU A 144 15.57 -5.89 4.69
N LYS A 145 16.20 -6.98 5.16
CA LYS A 145 17.19 -7.75 4.38
C LYS A 145 16.61 -8.34 3.09
N ILE A 146 15.33 -8.76 3.10
CA ILE A 146 14.64 -9.29 1.91
C ILE A 146 14.35 -8.14 0.93
N VAL A 147 13.91 -6.99 1.44
CA VAL A 147 13.64 -5.81 0.60
C VAL A 147 14.92 -5.31 -0.06
N VAL A 148 16.02 -5.22 0.68
CA VAL A 148 17.33 -4.80 0.18
C VAL A 148 17.85 -5.77 -0.89
N GLU A 149 17.82 -7.07 -0.64
CA GLU A 149 18.22 -8.07 -1.66
C GLU A 149 17.30 -8.04 -2.89
N GLY A 150 15.99 -7.84 -2.67
CA GLY A 150 15.02 -7.68 -3.75
C GLY A 150 15.30 -6.45 -4.63
N PHE A 151 15.82 -5.37 -4.05
CA PHE A 151 16.21 -4.17 -4.81
C PHE A 151 17.33 -4.43 -5.82
N ASP A 152 18.09 -5.53 -5.69
CA ASP A 152 19.13 -5.94 -6.64
C ASP A 152 18.71 -7.13 -7.53
N HIS A 153 17.47 -7.62 -7.40
CA HIS A 153 16.94 -8.71 -8.23
C HIS A 153 16.96 -8.38 -9.72
N ARG A 154 16.94 -9.36 -10.63
CA ARG A 154 16.89 -9.09 -12.09
C ARG A 154 15.73 -8.17 -12.46
N TYR A 155 16.00 -7.10 -13.22
CA TYR A 155 14.96 -6.25 -13.80
C TYR A 155 14.30 -6.93 -14.98
N LEU A 156 12.97 -6.96 -14.98
CA LEU A 156 12.17 -7.64 -16.00
C LEU A 156 11.68 -6.62 -17.03
N LYS A 157 11.53 -7.06 -18.28
CA LYS A 157 10.96 -6.26 -19.38
C LYS A 157 11.66 -4.91 -19.59
N ALA A 158 12.99 -4.88 -19.42
CA ALA A 158 13.79 -3.66 -19.59
C ALA A 158 13.57 -3.02 -20.97
N GLU A 159 13.43 -3.85 -22.01
CA GLU A 159 13.17 -3.42 -23.38
C GLU A 159 11.84 -2.68 -23.57
N ARG A 160 10.84 -2.96 -22.72
CA ARG A 160 9.52 -2.32 -22.77
C ARG A 160 9.41 -1.08 -21.88
N ILE A 161 10.27 -0.96 -20.87
CA ILE A 161 10.19 0.12 -19.88
C ILE A 161 11.36 1.09 -20.03
N VAL A 162 12.59 0.58 -20.00
CA VAL A 162 13.81 1.39 -19.96
C VAL A 162 14.03 2.11 -21.29
N TYR A 163 13.93 1.40 -22.43
CA TYR A 163 14.17 2.04 -23.73
C TYR A 163 13.14 3.12 -24.09
N PRO A 164 11.82 2.91 -23.97
CA PRO A 164 10.85 3.97 -24.24
C PRO A 164 10.98 5.16 -23.27
N THR A 165 11.37 4.88 -22.01
CA THR A 165 11.65 5.93 -21.03
C THR A 165 12.84 6.78 -21.47
N LEU A 166 13.95 6.16 -21.90
CA LEU A 166 15.13 6.88 -22.39
C LEU A 166 14.82 7.70 -23.63
N GLU A 167 14.10 7.14 -24.59
CA GLU A 167 13.68 7.86 -25.80
C GLU A 167 12.85 9.10 -25.45
N THR A 168 11.94 8.96 -24.49
CA THR A 168 11.12 10.06 -23.99
C THR A 168 11.97 11.15 -23.32
N LEU A 169 12.92 10.75 -22.46
CA LEU A 169 13.81 11.68 -21.77
C LEU A 169 14.75 12.40 -22.74
N ASP A 170 15.28 11.72 -23.75
CA ASP A 170 16.11 12.33 -24.80
C ASP A 170 15.28 13.33 -25.65
N LYS A 171 14.05 12.97 -25.98
CA LYS A 171 13.09 13.89 -26.63
C LYS A 171 12.78 15.12 -25.78
N PHE A 172 12.73 14.98 -24.46
CA PHE A 172 12.53 16.11 -23.56
C PHE A 172 13.77 16.98 -23.44
N ALA A 173 14.94 16.36 -23.32
CA ALA A 173 16.22 17.06 -23.30
C ALA A 173 16.47 17.85 -24.60
N SER A 174 16.15 17.28 -25.77
CA SER A 174 16.29 17.96 -27.07
C SER A 174 15.32 19.14 -27.26
N LYS A 175 14.18 19.13 -26.58
CA LYS A 175 13.22 20.24 -26.60
C LYS A 175 13.55 21.35 -25.61
N TRP A 176 14.53 21.16 -24.73
CA TRP A 176 14.89 22.14 -23.71
C TRP A 176 15.20 23.52 -24.32
N THR A 177 14.43 24.52 -23.91
CA THR A 177 14.68 25.93 -24.19
C THR A 177 14.11 26.78 -23.07
N SER A 178 14.92 27.72 -22.59
CA SER A 178 14.53 28.64 -21.51
C SER A 178 13.38 29.58 -21.85
N LYS A 179 12.92 29.61 -23.12
CA LYS A 179 11.74 30.34 -23.59
C LYS A 179 10.43 29.58 -23.39
N THR A 180 10.46 28.25 -23.39
CA THR A 180 9.26 27.39 -23.38
C THR A 180 9.13 26.63 -22.07
N TYR A 181 10.25 26.24 -21.47
CA TYR A 181 10.29 25.43 -20.26
C TYR A 181 11.02 26.16 -19.14
N LEU A 182 10.73 25.80 -17.88
CA LEU A 182 11.30 26.47 -16.71
C LEU A 182 12.75 26.03 -16.43
N ALA A 183 13.05 24.75 -16.59
CA ALA A 183 14.37 24.11 -16.45
C ALA A 183 14.36 22.74 -17.16
N PRO A 184 15.52 22.12 -17.48
CA PRO A 184 15.60 20.83 -18.17
C PRO A 184 15.38 19.66 -17.19
N TYR A 185 14.13 19.49 -16.74
CA TYR A 185 13.75 18.37 -15.91
C TYR A 185 12.34 17.85 -16.21
N SER A 186 12.07 16.62 -15.78
CA SER A 186 10.73 16.05 -15.70
C SER A 186 10.52 15.32 -14.37
N SER A 187 9.35 14.72 -14.17
CA SER A 187 9.03 13.99 -12.95
C SER A 187 8.48 12.60 -13.21
N PHE A 188 8.91 11.63 -12.40
CA PHE A 188 8.29 10.32 -12.29
C PHE A 188 7.38 10.31 -11.06
N ILE A 189 6.08 10.46 -11.28
CA ILE A 189 5.08 10.48 -10.21
C ILE A 189 4.37 9.14 -10.18
N GLY A 190 4.43 8.48 -9.04
CA GLY A 190 3.70 7.24 -8.81
C GLY A 190 3.82 6.80 -7.36
N PRO A 191 2.94 5.92 -6.88
CA PRO A 191 2.96 5.47 -5.49
C PRO A 191 4.27 4.75 -5.15
N SER A 192 4.51 4.53 -3.85
CA SER A 192 5.64 3.69 -3.42
C SER A 192 5.56 2.31 -4.08
N MET A 193 6.71 1.65 -4.20
CA MET A 193 6.82 0.24 -4.62
C MET A 193 6.59 -0.04 -6.11
N THR A 194 6.29 0.97 -6.92
CA THR A 194 6.17 0.85 -8.39
C THR A 194 7.52 0.73 -9.11
N GLY A 195 8.63 0.81 -8.38
CA GLY A 195 9.97 0.62 -8.94
C GLY A 195 10.65 1.89 -9.47
N LYS A 196 10.16 3.09 -9.14
CA LYS A 196 10.79 4.36 -9.57
C LYS A 196 12.30 4.44 -9.29
N SER A 197 12.70 4.18 -8.05
CA SER A 197 14.12 4.16 -7.62
C SER A 197 14.91 3.10 -8.39
N ARG A 198 14.29 1.94 -8.64
CA ARG A 198 14.92 0.86 -9.39
C ARG A 198 15.06 1.19 -10.87
N LEU A 199 14.08 1.85 -11.48
CA LEU A 199 14.14 2.34 -12.86
C LEU A 199 15.32 3.32 -13.03
N LEU A 200 15.55 4.24 -12.08
CA LEU A 200 16.72 5.13 -12.13
C LEU A 200 18.04 4.35 -12.13
N LYS A 201 18.13 3.28 -11.33
CA LYS A 201 19.29 2.37 -11.33
C LYS A 201 19.45 1.63 -12.66
N GLU A 202 18.36 1.14 -13.26
CA GLU A 202 18.43 0.45 -14.56
C GLU A 202 18.74 1.38 -15.72
N LEU A 203 18.24 2.62 -15.72
CA LEU A 203 18.63 3.62 -16.70
C LEU A 203 20.16 3.82 -16.70
N SER A 204 20.79 3.68 -15.53
CA SER A 204 22.25 3.79 -15.38
C SER A 204 23.05 2.72 -16.15
N ARG A 205 22.41 1.63 -16.58
CA ARG A 205 23.02 0.61 -17.45
C ARG A 205 23.08 1.02 -18.92
N HIS A 206 22.44 2.14 -19.27
CA HIS A 206 22.34 2.61 -20.65
C HIS A 206 22.82 4.04 -20.85
N ILE A 207 22.80 4.86 -19.79
CA ILE A 207 23.27 6.25 -19.77
C ILE A 207 23.93 6.56 -18.41
N CYS A 208 24.76 7.60 -18.32
CA CYS A 208 25.30 8.05 -17.03
C CYS A 208 24.17 8.64 -16.16
N VAL A 209 23.77 7.93 -15.10
CA VAL A 209 22.83 8.45 -14.09
C VAL A 209 23.60 8.84 -12.84
N VAL A 210 23.44 10.09 -12.39
CA VAL A 210 23.86 10.54 -11.06
C VAL A 210 22.63 10.44 -10.15
N TYR A 211 22.70 9.57 -9.16
CA TYR A 211 21.56 9.25 -8.28
C TYR A 211 21.65 9.98 -6.93
N ILE A 212 20.58 10.68 -6.56
CA ILE A 212 20.41 11.39 -5.29
C ILE A 212 19.10 10.90 -4.66
N CYS A 213 19.14 10.42 -3.41
CA CYS A 213 17.94 10.18 -2.62
C CYS A 213 17.85 11.19 -1.47
N ILE A 214 16.76 11.95 -1.38
CA ILE A 214 16.57 13.02 -0.37
C ILE A 214 15.57 12.60 0.73
N ARG A 215 15.35 11.29 0.90
CA ARG A 215 14.52 10.78 1.99
C ARG A 215 15.06 11.20 3.37
N PRO A 216 14.25 11.18 4.44
CA PRO A 216 14.76 11.44 5.80
C PRO A 216 15.84 10.44 6.24
N GLU A 217 16.86 10.90 6.98
CA GLU A 217 18.05 10.12 7.41
C GLU A 217 17.71 8.79 8.12
N ASN A 218 16.65 8.76 8.93
CA ASN A 218 16.27 7.60 9.75
C ASN A 218 15.23 6.69 9.09
N SER A 219 15.03 6.82 7.77
CA SER A 219 14.03 6.02 7.07
C SER A 219 14.59 4.61 6.78
N PRO A 220 13.89 3.53 7.19
CA PRO A 220 14.35 2.15 7.01
C PRO A 220 14.07 1.60 5.60
N GLU A 221 13.52 2.40 4.67
CA GLU A 221 13.22 1.89 3.33
C GLU A 221 14.44 2.05 2.39
N CYS A 222 14.51 1.16 1.41
CA CYS A 222 15.57 1.12 0.41
C CYS A 222 15.13 1.88 -0.86
N PRO A 223 16.01 2.65 -1.52
CA PRO A 223 17.42 2.91 -1.19
C PRO A 223 17.64 3.96 -0.07
N PRO A 224 18.84 4.00 0.55
CA PRO A 224 19.17 4.94 1.62
C PRO A 224 19.36 6.38 1.10
N GLN A 225 19.29 7.35 2.01
CA GLN A 225 19.56 8.76 1.70
C GLN A 225 21.00 8.96 1.20
N SER A 226 21.16 9.81 0.19
CA SER A 226 22.48 10.31 -0.24
C SER A 226 22.93 11.42 0.71
N GLN A 227 23.65 11.07 1.78
CA GLN A 227 23.93 11.93 2.93
C GLN A 227 24.56 13.26 2.53
N TYR A 228 25.62 13.24 1.73
CA TYR A 228 26.30 14.45 1.29
C TYR A 228 25.41 15.32 0.39
N ALA A 229 24.81 14.72 -0.64
CA ALA A 229 23.95 15.46 -1.57
C ALA A 229 22.74 16.06 -0.84
N ALA A 230 22.09 15.31 0.05
CA ALA A 230 20.99 15.78 0.87
C ALA A 230 21.42 16.90 1.83
N SER A 231 22.59 16.78 2.47
CA SER A 231 23.13 17.82 3.34
C SER A 231 23.39 19.15 2.61
N VAL A 232 23.74 19.09 1.32
CA VAL A 232 23.91 20.26 0.47
C VAL A 232 22.56 20.81 -0.01
N LEU A 233 21.65 19.94 -0.44
CA LEU A 233 20.34 20.31 -1.01
C LEU A 233 19.30 20.74 0.03
N LEU A 234 19.49 20.42 1.31
CA LEU A 234 18.58 20.76 2.40
C LEU A 234 19.25 21.66 3.46
N ASP A 235 20.32 22.38 3.09
CA ASP A 235 21.05 23.26 4.02
C ASP A 235 20.26 24.54 4.31
N SER A 236 19.37 24.49 5.30
CA SER A 236 18.59 25.66 5.73
C SER A 236 19.43 26.79 6.31
N ASN A 237 20.70 26.54 6.65
CA ASN A 237 21.60 27.53 7.24
C ASN A 237 22.47 28.24 6.19
N CYS A 238 22.46 27.77 4.94
CA CYS A 238 23.25 28.36 3.87
C CYS A 238 22.61 29.65 3.33
N ALA A 239 23.23 30.79 3.63
CA ALA A 239 22.79 32.09 3.10
C ALA A 239 22.95 32.22 1.56
N THR A 240 23.71 31.33 0.91
CA THR A 240 24.04 31.39 -0.52
C THR A 240 23.64 30.11 -1.27
N LEU A 241 22.51 29.52 -0.91
CA LEU A 241 21.99 28.27 -1.48
C LEU A 241 22.03 28.19 -3.02
N LYS A 242 21.68 29.28 -3.71
CA LYS A 242 21.73 29.30 -5.17
C LYS A 242 23.15 29.03 -5.69
N THR A 243 24.15 29.73 -5.16
CA THR A 243 25.55 29.53 -5.54
C THR A 243 26.06 28.15 -5.12
N GLN A 244 25.61 27.65 -3.97
CA GLN A 244 25.91 26.29 -3.54
C GLN A 244 25.40 25.24 -4.55
N TYR A 245 24.19 25.40 -5.09
CA TYR A 245 23.64 24.49 -6.11
C TYR A 245 24.33 24.63 -7.46
N GLU A 246 24.71 25.85 -7.85
CA GLU A 246 25.55 26.08 -9.02
C GLU A 246 26.88 25.32 -8.92
N HIS A 247 27.54 25.43 -7.77
CA HIS A 247 28.79 24.70 -7.50
C HIS A 247 28.60 23.19 -7.45
N LEU A 248 27.47 22.71 -6.90
CA LEU A 248 27.13 21.29 -6.88
C LEU A 248 26.98 20.73 -8.32
N LEU A 249 26.24 21.42 -9.18
CA LEU A 249 26.07 21.00 -10.58
C LEU A 249 27.41 20.97 -11.33
N LEU A 250 28.25 22.01 -11.18
CA LEU A 250 29.58 22.04 -11.76
C LEU A 250 30.48 20.92 -11.23
N ALA A 251 30.46 20.67 -9.91
CA ALA A 251 31.23 19.61 -9.28
C ALA A 251 30.81 18.23 -9.79
N ILE A 252 29.51 17.98 -9.96
CA ILE A 252 28.98 16.75 -10.55
C ILE A 252 29.49 16.57 -11.97
N LEU A 253 29.34 17.59 -12.84
CA LEU A 253 29.77 17.51 -14.23
C LEU A 253 31.28 17.24 -14.37
N HIS A 254 32.10 17.92 -13.57
CA HIS A 254 33.54 17.68 -13.57
C HIS A 254 33.91 16.30 -13.03
N THR A 255 33.22 15.81 -12.00
CA THR A 255 33.49 14.49 -11.42
C THR A 255 33.16 13.38 -12.41
N VAL A 256 32.02 13.49 -13.10
CA VAL A 256 31.65 12.56 -14.19
C VAL A 256 32.69 12.60 -15.30
N ALA A 257 33.07 13.81 -15.74
CA ALA A 257 34.06 13.97 -16.80
C ALA A 257 35.43 13.38 -16.42
N ASP A 258 35.91 13.63 -15.19
CA ASP A 258 37.17 13.10 -14.67
C ASP A 258 37.10 11.55 -14.59
N TYR A 259 36.01 11.00 -14.06
CA TYR A 259 35.83 9.54 -13.94
C TYR A 259 35.91 8.84 -15.29
N PHE A 260 35.08 9.23 -16.26
CA PHE A 260 35.04 8.55 -17.56
C PHE A 260 36.27 8.83 -18.44
N SER A 261 36.99 9.92 -18.21
CA SER A 261 38.28 10.18 -18.87
C SER A 261 39.41 9.30 -18.32
N ALA A 262 39.35 8.95 -17.03
CA ALA A 262 40.35 8.12 -16.36
C ALA A 262 40.05 6.62 -16.44
N GLN A 263 38.81 6.25 -16.75
CA GLN A 263 38.39 4.86 -16.89
C GLN A 263 39.12 4.15 -18.04
N GLU A 264 39.50 2.90 -17.82
CA GLU A 264 40.12 2.06 -18.85
C GLU A 264 39.18 1.82 -20.03
N SER A 265 39.76 1.57 -21.20
CA SER A 265 38.99 1.17 -22.39
C SER A 265 38.33 -0.18 -22.14
N GLY A 266 37.01 -0.25 -22.30
CA GLY A 266 36.21 -1.46 -22.20
C GLY A 266 34.93 -1.33 -23.02
N THR A 267 34.10 -2.37 -23.01
CA THR A 267 32.77 -2.32 -23.62
C THR A 267 31.90 -1.26 -22.93
N ARG A 268 30.87 -0.79 -23.62
CA ARG A 268 29.93 0.19 -23.04
C ARG A 268 29.31 -0.33 -21.75
N GLU A 269 28.93 -1.60 -21.73
CA GLU A 269 28.29 -2.29 -20.61
C GLU A 269 29.23 -2.35 -19.41
N GLU A 270 30.48 -2.80 -19.59
CA GLU A 270 31.49 -2.84 -18.51
C GLU A 270 31.71 -1.45 -17.90
N ARG A 271 31.79 -0.42 -18.75
CA ARG A 271 32.03 0.95 -18.31
C ARG A 271 30.87 1.50 -17.47
N LEU A 272 29.63 1.19 -17.85
CA LEU A 272 28.44 1.62 -17.13
C LEU A 272 28.18 0.79 -15.87
N ASP A 273 28.51 -0.50 -15.86
CA ASP A 273 28.44 -1.33 -14.64
C ASP A 273 29.44 -0.83 -13.57
N GLN A 274 30.67 -0.49 -13.97
CA GLN A 274 31.63 0.16 -13.08
C GLN A 274 31.13 1.53 -12.57
N TRP A 275 30.45 2.30 -13.44
CA TRP A 275 29.84 3.56 -13.03
C TRP A 275 28.75 3.36 -11.97
N ILE A 276 27.86 2.35 -12.14
CA ILE A 276 26.85 2.00 -11.15
C ILE A 276 27.53 1.65 -9.82
N ASP A 277 28.60 0.86 -9.87
CA ASP A 277 29.35 0.47 -8.69
C ASP A 277 30.00 1.63 -7.94
N TYR A 278 30.36 2.69 -8.66
CA TYR A 278 30.99 3.90 -8.14
C TYR A 278 29.99 4.96 -7.65
N SER A 279 28.77 5.00 -8.23
CA SER A 279 27.82 6.11 -8.05
C SER A 279 26.52 5.75 -7.33
N PHE A 280 26.13 4.48 -7.24
CA PHE A 280 24.90 4.05 -6.55
C PHE A 280 25.19 3.44 -5.17
N PRO A 281 24.25 3.57 -4.20
CA PRO A 281 24.36 2.90 -2.92
C PRO A 281 24.33 1.37 -3.09
N LYS A 282 25.11 0.67 -2.25
CA LYS A 282 25.20 -0.80 -2.22
C LYS A 282 24.72 -1.35 -0.87
N ALA A 283 24.10 -2.54 -0.89
CA ALA A 283 23.57 -3.20 0.30
C ALA A 283 24.61 -3.40 1.43
N ASN A 284 25.90 -3.58 1.08
CA ASN A 284 26.97 -3.85 2.04
C ASN A 284 27.83 -2.61 2.37
N GLN A 285 27.44 -1.43 1.87
CA GLN A 285 28.19 -0.20 2.06
C GLN A 285 27.47 0.72 3.06
N THR A 286 28.20 1.16 4.09
CA THR A 286 27.72 2.19 5.01
C THR A 286 28.08 3.57 4.48
N GLY A 287 27.11 4.47 4.37
CA GLY A 287 27.30 5.85 3.91
C GLY A 287 27.25 5.99 2.38
N ASP A 288 27.70 7.14 1.89
CA ASP A 288 27.61 7.48 0.47
C ASP A 288 28.56 6.63 -0.41
N PRO A 289 28.17 6.39 -1.68
CA PRO A 289 29.08 5.84 -2.70
C PRO A 289 30.31 6.75 -2.93
N PRO A 290 31.45 6.19 -3.39
CA PRO A 290 32.70 6.94 -3.57
C PRO A 290 32.56 8.23 -4.39
N PHE A 291 31.66 8.23 -5.37
CA PHE A 291 31.30 9.40 -6.17
C PHE A 291 31.09 10.67 -5.34
N TRP A 292 30.37 10.61 -4.22
CA TRP A 292 30.07 11.81 -3.43
C TRP A 292 31.28 12.38 -2.69
N ALA A 293 32.30 11.57 -2.40
CA ALA A 293 33.56 12.07 -1.85
C ALA A 293 34.34 12.90 -2.87
N ASP A 294 34.32 12.49 -4.14
CA ASP A 294 34.97 13.22 -5.23
C ASP A 294 34.22 14.50 -5.58
N VAL A 295 32.88 14.45 -5.63
CA VAL A 295 32.04 15.65 -5.77
C VAL A 295 32.32 16.63 -4.63
N ARG A 296 32.41 16.16 -3.37
CA ARG A 296 32.76 17.01 -2.21
C ARG A 296 34.11 17.68 -2.40
N THR A 297 35.10 16.93 -2.85
CA THR A 297 36.45 17.45 -3.11
C THR A 297 36.43 18.52 -4.20
N LYS A 298 35.70 18.31 -5.29
CA LYS A 298 35.54 19.30 -6.36
C LYS A 298 34.77 20.53 -5.91
N MET A 299 33.69 20.34 -5.19
CA MET A 299 32.88 21.43 -4.65
C MET A 299 33.70 22.33 -3.72
N ASN A 300 34.54 21.74 -2.85
CA ASN A 300 35.46 22.49 -2.00
C ASN A 300 36.51 23.28 -2.77
N LYS A 301 36.98 22.77 -3.92
CA LYS A 301 37.91 23.49 -4.81
C LYS A 301 37.22 24.67 -5.49
N ILE A 302 36.02 24.45 -6.04
CA ILE A 302 35.21 25.49 -6.71
C ILE A 302 34.85 26.61 -5.73
N SER A 303 34.38 26.28 -4.53
CA SER A 303 34.00 27.28 -3.53
C SER A 303 35.15 28.13 -2.98
N LYS A 304 36.41 27.70 -3.14
CA LYS A 304 37.61 28.48 -2.76
C LYS A 304 38.13 29.36 -3.91
N SER A 305 37.61 29.18 -5.12
CA SER A 305 38.01 29.98 -6.28
C SER A 305 37.45 31.41 -6.20
N ALA A 306 38.03 32.33 -6.96
CA ALA A 306 37.57 33.72 -6.98
C ALA A 306 36.11 33.80 -7.47
N PRO A 307 35.27 34.71 -6.93
CA PRO A 307 33.90 34.88 -7.39
C PRO A 307 33.86 35.22 -8.88
N LEU A 308 33.08 34.44 -9.63
CA LEU A 308 32.95 34.58 -11.08
C LEU A 308 31.75 35.46 -11.44
N THR A 309 31.90 36.22 -12.52
CA THR A 309 30.80 36.91 -13.18
C THR A 309 29.82 35.90 -13.79
N ALA A 310 28.59 36.35 -14.10
CA ALA A 310 27.58 35.50 -14.72
C ALA A 310 28.05 34.89 -16.06
N THR A 311 28.81 35.66 -16.85
CA THR A 311 29.36 35.22 -18.13
C THR A 311 30.42 34.13 -17.95
N GLU A 312 31.32 34.29 -16.98
CA GLU A 312 32.34 33.29 -16.67
C GLU A 312 31.73 32.01 -16.11
N LYS A 313 30.70 32.10 -15.26
CA LYS A 313 29.95 30.94 -14.78
C LYS A 313 29.29 30.17 -15.93
N ALA A 314 28.69 30.88 -16.88
CA ALA A 314 28.09 30.26 -18.06
C ALA A 314 29.14 29.59 -18.96
N ALA A 315 30.31 30.20 -19.14
CA ALA A 315 31.42 29.62 -19.88
C ALA A 315 31.95 28.34 -19.21
N GLN A 316 32.18 28.37 -17.88
CA GLN A 316 32.61 27.18 -17.13
C GLN A 316 31.58 26.05 -17.20
N LEU A 317 30.29 26.37 -17.10
CA LEU A 317 29.24 25.36 -17.22
C LEU A 317 29.21 24.74 -18.62
N SER A 318 29.35 25.55 -19.66
CA SER A 318 29.42 25.07 -21.05
C SER A 318 30.65 24.19 -21.30
N GLU A 319 31.79 24.56 -20.75
CA GLU A 319 33.02 23.76 -20.79
C GLU A 319 32.84 22.43 -20.05
N ALA A 320 32.30 22.45 -18.83
CA ALA A 320 32.04 21.25 -18.04
C ALA A 320 31.07 20.29 -18.75
N LEU A 321 30.00 20.83 -19.36
CA LEU A 321 29.05 20.03 -20.15
C LEU A 321 29.68 19.43 -21.41
N THR A 322 30.58 20.17 -22.07
CA THR A 322 31.30 19.68 -23.25
C THR A 322 32.27 18.58 -22.86
N ARG A 323 33.08 18.79 -21.83
CA ARG A 323 34.00 17.79 -21.31
C ARG A 323 33.28 16.53 -20.84
N MET A 324 32.16 16.68 -20.13
CA MET A 324 31.31 15.55 -19.73
C MET A 324 30.80 14.79 -20.97
N HIS A 325 30.29 15.49 -21.97
CA HIS A 325 29.80 14.88 -23.20
C HIS A 325 30.88 14.11 -23.96
N ASP A 326 32.08 14.68 -24.08
CA ASP A 326 33.20 14.08 -24.79
C ASP A 326 33.70 12.83 -24.05
N SER A 327 33.84 12.89 -22.72
CA SER A 327 34.24 11.75 -21.89
C SER A 327 33.22 10.59 -21.91
N THR A 328 31.95 10.89 -22.21
CA THR A 328 30.85 9.92 -22.29
C THR A 328 30.43 9.61 -23.72
N SER A 329 31.28 9.94 -24.70
CA SER A 329 31.01 9.73 -26.15
C SER A 329 30.77 8.27 -26.55
N PHE A 330 31.23 7.31 -25.74
CA PHE A 330 30.94 5.87 -25.92
C PHE A 330 29.45 5.50 -25.71
N ILE A 331 28.63 6.43 -25.24
CA ILE A 331 27.16 6.28 -25.15
C ILE A 331 26.57 6.73 -26.50
N GLU A 332 26.47 5.81 -27.44
CA GLU A 332 26.19 6.12 -28.86
C GLU A 332 24.71 6.46 -29.17
N GLN A 333 23.77 6.12 -28.30
CA GLN A 333 22.33 6.00 -28.65
C GLN A 333 21.49 7.29 -28.50
N SER A 334 22.07 8.41 -28.10
CA SER A 334 21.35 9.65 -27.80
C SER A 334 22.27 10.87 -27.93
N ASN A 335 21.76 12.09 -27.77
CA ASN A 335 22.63 13.24 -27.47
C ASN A 335 22.65 13.53 -25.95
N LEU A 336 21.62 13.08 -25.24
CA LEU A 336 21.59 13.03 -23.79
C LEU A 336 22.70 12.13 -23.27
N ARG A 337 23.56 12.65 -22.39
CA ARG A 337 24.71 11.92 -21.82
C ARG A 337 24.58 11.71 -20.33
N LEU A 338 23.99 12.67 -19.62
CA LEU A 338 23.83 12.63 -18.17
C LEU A 338 22.38 12.84 -17.75
N LEU A 339 21.91 11.93 -16.91
CA LEU A 339 20.68 12.07 -16.15
C LEU A 339 20.99 12.36 -14.68
N LEU A 340 20.41 13.42 -14.14
CA LEU A 340 20.41 13.67 -12.70
C LEU A 340 19.10 13.14 -12.11
N GLY A 341 19.14 11.97 -11.49
CA GLY A 341 17.99 11.34 -10.85
C GLY A 341 17.88 11.77 -9.39
N ILE A 342 16.82 12.50 -9.04
CA ILE A 342 16.49 12.89 -7.67
C ILE A 342 15.28 12.10 -7.21
N ASP A 343 15.50 11.19 -6.29
CA ASP A 343 14.49 10.35 -5.68
C ASP A 343 14.05 10.92 -4.32
N GLU A 344 12.78 10.68 -3.97
CA GLU A 344 12.12 11.33 -2.81
C GLU A 344 12.27 12.87 -2.87
N ALA A 345 12.09 13.42 -4.07
CA ALA A 345 12.30 14.83 -4.40
C ALA A 345 11.40 15.82 -3.63
N SER A 346 10.32 15.35 -3.00
CA SER A 346 9.41 16.11 -2.16
C SER A 346 10.09 16.67 -0.92
N GLY A 347 11.24 16.12 -0.52
CA GLY A 347 12.15 16.75 0.45
C GLY A 347 12.51 18.18 0.08
N LEU A 348 12.64 18.50 -1.21
CA LEU A 348 12.96 19.85 -1.70
C LEU A 348 11.79 20.85 -1.58
N LEU A 349 10.56 20.39 -1.33
CA LEU A 349 9.40 21.27 -1.19
C LEU A 349 9.40 22.04 0.14
N GLN A 350 10.28 21.66 1.08
CA GLN A 350 10.46 22.35 2.35
C GLN A 350 10.98 23.79 2.16
N SER A 351 10.67 24.67 3.12
CA SER A 351 11.12 26.06 3.11
C SER A 351 12.62 26.15 3.34
N ALA A 352 13.33 26.94 2.54
CA ALA A 352 14.78 27.13 2.64
C ALA A 352 15.21 28.10 3.76
N GLY A 353 14.46 28.15 4.88
CA GLY A 353 14.70 29.05 6.01
C GLY A 353 13.44 29.75 6.53
N SER A 354 13.57 30.47 7.65
CA SER A 354 12.47 31.14 8.36
C SER A 354 11.98 32.44 7.73
N SER A 355 12.73 33.03 6.80
CA SER A 355 12.43 34.34 6.19
C SER A 355 12.29 34.32 4.65
N SER A 356 12.56 33.18 4.00
CA SER A 356 12.51 33.06 2.53
C SER A 356 11.20 32.45 2.06
N TYR A 357 10.47 33.14 1.18
CA TYR A 357 9.31 32.58 0.47
C TYR A 357 9.69 31.49 -0.56
N SER A 358 10.97 31.17 -0.70
CA SER A 358 11.50 30.20 -1.67
C SER A 358 11.75 28.85 -1.03
N SER A 359 11.16 27.79 -1.58
CA SER A 359 11.50 26.39 -1.24
C SER A 359 12.86 26.01 -1.81
N PHE A 360 13.51 25.00 -1.23
CA PHE A 360 14.76 24.43 -1.79
C PHE A 360 14.58 24.06 -3.26
N PHE A 361 13.40 23.55 -3.62
CA PHE A 361 13.02 23.20 -4.98
C PHE A 361 13.07 24.40 -5.94
N SER A 362 12.53 25.55 -5.53
CA SER A 362 12.52 26.75 -6.38
C SER A 362 13.93 27.25 -6.69
N ILE A 363 14.84 27.14 -5.71
CA ILE A 363 16.26 27.52 -5.84
C ILE A 363 16.99 26.50 -6.73
N PHE A 364 16.76 25.21 -6.50
CA PHE A 364 17.34 24.13 -7.29
C PHE A 364 16.95 24.21 -8.76
N ARG A 365 15.66 24.45 -9.03
CA ARG A 365 15.15 24.71 -10.38
C ARG A 365 15.83 25.92 -11.02
N SER A 366 16.08 26.98 -10.25
CA SER A 366 16.82 28.15 -10.76
C SER A 366 18.26 27.80 -11.15
N ALA A 367 18.92 26.89 -10.44
CA ALA A 367 20.25 26.43 -10.80
C ALA A 367 20.21 25.57 -12.07
N LEU A 368 19.26 24.65 -12.20
CA LEU A 368 19.06 23.85 -13.42
C LEU A 368 18.78 24.71 -14.67
N ARG A 369 18.11 25.86 -14.50
CA ARG A 369 17.85 26.79 -15.62
C ARG A 369 19.12 27.36 -16.25
N MET A 370 20.27 27.27 -15.58
CA MET A 370 21.56 27.71 -16.14
C MET A 370 22.10 26.80 -17.23
N ILE A 371 21.62 25.56 -17.30
CA ILE A 371 21.97 24.64 -18.38
C ILE A 371 21.62 25.31 -19.73
N PRO A 372 22.60 25.46 -20.65
CA PRO A 372 22.40 26.20 -21.89
C PRO A 372 21.18 25.72 -22.67
N SER A 373 20.37 26.66 -23.17
CA SER A 373 19.23 26.33 -24.04
C SER A 373 19.71 25.48 -25.23
N GLN A 374 18.91 24.50 -25.64
CA GLN A 374 19.23 23.57 -26.72
C GLN A 374 20.43 22.63 -26.43
N SER A 375 21.02 22.68 -25.22
CA SER A 375 21.93 21.61 -24.80
C SER A 375 21.10 20.38 -24.46
N SER A 376 21.04 19.42 -25.37
CA SER A 376 20.38 18.13 -25.14
C SER A 376 21.26 17.13 -24.38
N LYS A 377 22.38 17.58 -23.80
CA LYS A 377 23.42 16.76 -23.17
C LYS A 377 23.07 16.33 -21.73
N PHE A 378 22.23 17.11 -21.05
CA PHE A 378 21.90 16.96 -19.63
C PHE A 378 20.39 17.03 -19.44
N PHE A 379 19.85 16.21 -18.53
CA PHE A 379 18.47 16.32 -18.09
C PHE A 379 18.31 15.82 -16.65
N ALA A 380 17.37 16.38 -15.89
CA ALA A 380 17.07 15.91 -14.54
C ALA A 380 15.70 15.20 -14.46
N VAL A 381 15.60 14.22 -13.57
CA VAL A 381 14.35 13.48 -13.29
C VAL A 381 14.07 13.53 -11.80
N LEU A 382 12.89 14.00 -11.43
CA LEU A 382 12.41 14.06 -10.05
C LEU A 382 11.42 12.92 -9.81
N ALA A 383 11.84 11.88 -9.10
CA ALA A 383 10.99 10.76 -8.73
C ALA A 383 10.38 10.99 -7.34
N ASP A 384 9.05 10.85 -7.24
CA ASP A 384 8.34 10.99 -5.96
C ASP A 384 6.95 10.32 -5.99
N THR A 385 6.32 10.20 -4.82
CA THR A 385 4.89 9.87 -4.69
C THR A 385 4.02 11.13 -4.67
N ASN A 386 4.58 12.26 -4.23
CA ASN A 386 3.94 13.55 -4.14
C ASN A 386 3.97 14.28 -5.50
N SER A 387 2.79 14.41 -6.09
CA SER A 387 2.63 15.10 -7.37
C SER A 387 2.94 16.60 -7.32
N ARG A 388 3.07 17.22 -6.14
CA ARG A 388 3.44 18.64 -6.05
C ARG A 388 4.82 18.92 -6.63
N VAL A 389 5.69 17.91 -6.72
CA VAL A 389 6.97 17.97 -7.44
C VAL A 389 6.74 18.25 -8.93
N SER A 390 5.59 17.85 -9.47
CA SER A 390 5.20 18.00 -10.87
C SER A 390 4.35 19.24 -11.21
N ASN A 391 4.00 20.10 -10.23
CA ASN A 391 3.09 21.27 -10.36
C ASN A 391 3.55 22.38 -11.33
N PHE A 392 4.51 22.11 -12.21
CA PHE A 392 5.10 23.07 -13.13
C PHE A 392 5.34 22.51 -14.53
N HIS A 393 4.74 21.36 -14.88
CA HIS A 393 4.89 20.75 -16.20
C HIS A 393 3.77 21.14 -17.17
N HIS A 394 4.14 21.39 -18.41
CA HIS A 394 3.24 21.38 -19.55
C HIS A 394 3.55 20.16 -20.43
N HIS A 395 2.88 19.04 -20.15
CA HIS A 395 2.38 18.04 -21.11
C HIS A 395 2.02 16.74 -20.35
N PRO A 396 0.89 16.10 -20.64
CA PRO A 396 0.60 14.77 -20.16
C PRO A 396 1.48 13.77 -20.91
N LEU A 397 2.12 12.86 -20.18
CA LEU A 397 2.53 11.57 -20.72
C LEU A 397 1.84 10.49 -19.91
N HIS A 398 1.24 9.56 -20.65
CA HIS A 398 0.85 8.25 -20.15
C HIS A 398 2.06 7.59 -19.50
N ASP A 399 1.85 7.01 -18.33
CA ASP A 399 2.83 6.20 -17.63
C ASP A 399 3.21 4.98 -18.50
N PRO A 400 4.44 4.87 -19.00
CA PRO A 400 4.88 3.70 -19.78
C PRO A 400 5.01 2.43 -18.92
N ILE A 401 4.83 2.52 -17.59
CA ILE A 401 4.76 1.36 -16.69
C ILE A 401 3.39 0.63 -16.84
N GLN A 402 2.46 1.18 -17.63
CA GLN A 402 1.24 0.46 -18.02
C GLN A 402 1.49 -0.44 -19.21
N GLU A 403 1.88 -1.68 -18.94
CA GLU A 403 1.41 -2.78 -19.77
C GLU A 403 0.58 -3.75 -18.94
N ASN A 404 -0.59 -4.05 -19.51
CA ASN A 404 -1.53 -5.05 -19.08
C ASN A 404 -0.78 -6.34 -18.68
N GLY A 405 -1.26 -6.96 -17.60
CA GLY A 405 -0.77 -8.26 -17.16
C GLY A 405 -0.64 -9.21 -18.35
N GLU A 406 0.35 -10.11 -18.29
CA GLU A 406 0.56 -11.16 -19.28
C GLU A 406 -0.78 -11.67 -19.80
N GLU A 407 -0.93 -11.78 -21.13
CA GLU A 407 -2.05 -12.52 -21.72
C GLU A 407 -2.23 -13.79 -20.89
N MET A 408 -3.43 -13.96 -20.33
CA MET A 408 -3.78 -15.13 -19.53
C MET A 408 -3.30 -16.36 -20.30
N PRO A 409 -2.32 -17.13 -19.77
CA PRO A 409 -1.80 -18.25 -20.54
C PRO A 409 -2.97 -19.20 -20.78
N LYS A 410 -3.13 -19.61 -22.03
CA LYS A 410 -4.37 -20.22 -22.54
C LYS A 410 -4.68 -21.59 -21.93
N ASP A 411 -3.73 -22.15 -21.16
CA ASP A 411 -3.76 -23.52 -20.63
C ASP A 411 -3.52 -23.62 -19.11
N LEU A 412 -3.94 -22.63 -18.30
CA LEU A 412 -3.86 -22.76 -16.83
C LEU A 412 -5.05 -23.50 -16.23
N HIS A 413 -4.77 -24.37 -15.27
CA HIS A 413 -5.81 -24.95 -14.42
C HIS A 413 -6.33 -23.93 -13.39
N TRP A 414 -7.57 -24.11 -12.91
CA TRP A 414 -8.26 -23.16 -12.04
C TRP A 414 -7.54 -22.89 -10.71
N HIS A 415 -6.88 -23.91 -10.14
CA HIS A 415 -6.06 -23.79 -8.94
C HIS A 415 -4.80 -22.92 -9.17
N GLU A 416 -4.20 -23.00 -10.37
CA GLU A 416 -3.04 -22.18 -10.72
C GLU A 416 -3.44 -20.70 -10.88
N LEU A 417 -4.67 -20.42 -11.33
CA LEU A 417 -5.18 -19.04 -11.45
C LEU A 417 -5.27 -18.33 -10.10
N GLN A 418 -5.62 -19.05 -9.04
CA GLN A 418 -5.78 -18.52 -7.67
C GLN A 418 -4.50 -18.59 -6.83
N SER A 419 -3.44 -19.21 -7.36
CA SER A 419 -2.17 -19.33 -6.67
C SER A 419 -1.66 -17.97 -6.20
N PRO A 420 -1.38 -17.79 -4.89
CA PRO A 420 -0.89 -16.53 -4.36
C PRO A 420 0.37 -16.04 -5.07
N PHE A 421 1.35 -16.91 -5.31
CA PHE A 421 2.61 -16.52 -5.97
C PHE A 421 2.43 -16.09 -7.43
N ARG A 422 1.39 -16.58 -8.09
CA ARG A 422 0.98 -16.06 -9.41
C ARG A 422 0.37 -14.67 -9.25
N LEU A 423 -0.59 -14.51 -8.35
CA LEU A 423 -1.27 -13.23 -8.11
C LEU A 423 -0.30 -12.12 -7.65
N LEU A 424 0.75 -12.45 -6.89
CA LEU A 424 1.83 -11.54 -6.50
C LEU A 424 2.68 -11.08 -7.69
N SER A 425 2.56 -11.69 -8.87
CA SER A 425 3.24 -11.27 -10.11
C SER A 425 2.54 -10.11 -10.82
N TYR A 426 1.36 -9.70 -10.33
CA TYR A 426 0.58 -8.58 -10.88
C TYR A 426 0.66 -7.35 -9.97
N GLY A 427 0.53 -6.17 -10.57
CA GLY A 427 0.57 -4.90 -9.85
C GLY A 427 1.99 -4.45 -9.53
N ALA A 428 2.24 -3.98 -8.31
CA ALA A 428 3.54 -3.45 -7.92
C ALA A 428 4.66 -4.52 -7.98
N PRO A 429 5.81 -4.24 -8.59
CA PRO A 429 6.92 -5.20 -8.76
C PRO A 429 7.52 -5.69 -7.44
N LEU A 430 7.34 -4.96 -6.33
CA LEU A 430 7.82 -5.39 -5.01
C LEU A 430 7.22 -6.75 -4.61
N TRP A 431 5.94 -6.99 -4.90
CA TRP A 431 5.20 -8.16 -4.44
C TRP A 431 5.90 -9.47 -4.82
N ARG A 432 6.15 -9.64 -6.12
CA ARG A 432 6.83 -10.83 -6.64
C ARG A 432 8.27 -10.92 -6.16
N THR A 433 8.98 -9.80 -6.22
CA THR A 433 10.41 -9.76 -5.90
C THR A 433 10.66 -10.12 -4.44
N TYR A 434 9.85 -9.59 -3.52
CA TYR A 434 9.91 -9.94 -2.11
C TYR A 434 9.59 -11.42 -1.91
N ALA A 435 8.53 -11.93 -2.54
CA ALA A 435 8.12 -13.33 -2.39
C ALA A 435 9.20 -14.31 -2.86
N ASP A 436 9.86 -14.03 -3.99
CA ASP A 436 10.94 -14.87 -4.52
C ASP A 436 12.16 -14.90 -3.58
N VAL A 437 12.57 -13.75 -3.05
CA VAL A 437 13.70 -13.66 -2.10
C VAL A 437 13.35 -14.28 -0.75
N ALA A 438 12.15 -14.01 -0.23
CA ALA A 438 11.66 -14.56 1.02
C ALA A 438 11.64 -16.10 0.98
N LYS A 439 11.17 -16.67 -0.14
CA LYS A 439 11.14 -18.12 -0.35
C LYS A 439 12.55 -18.71 -0.39
N LYS A 440 13.49 -18.06 -1.09
CA LYS A 440 14.91 -18.46 -1.09
C LYS A 440 15.54 -18.42 0.30
N ARG A 441 15.09 -17.50 1.16
CA ARG A 441 15.54 -17.38 2.55
C ARG A 441 14.80 -18.30 3.53
N GLY A 442 13.89 -19.15 3.05
CA GLY A 442 13.22 -20.17 3.86
C GLY A 442 12.02 -19.69 4.67
N LEU A 443 11.42 -18.54 4.34
CA LEU A 443 10.12 -18.15 4.91
C LEU A 443 9.04 -19.10 4.39
N SER A 444 8.06 -19.42 5.24
CA SER A 444 6.92 -20.24 4.81
C SER A 444 6.04 -19.47 3.83
N ASP A 445 5.40 -20.18 2.91
CA ASP A 445 4.52 -19.56 1.92
C ASP A 445 3.35 -18.80 2.58
N ASN A 446 2.87 -19.25 3.76
CA ASN A 446 1.83 -18.57 4.53
C ASN A 446 2.35 -17.25 5.12
N ASP A 447 3.52 -17.25 5.75
CA ASP A 447 4.13 -16.04 6.33
C ASP A 447 4.38 -14.98 5.26
N ILE A 448 4.80 -15.40 4.06
CA ILE A 448 4.99 -14.50 2.92
C ILE A 448 3.66 -13.84 2.53
N VAL A 449 2.61 -14.64 2.33
CA VAL A 449 1.29 -14.12 1.92
C VAL A 449 0.70 -13.20 2.98
N GLN A 450 0.73 -13.59 4.26
CA GLN A 450 0.21 -12.75 5.36
C GLN A 450 1.02 -11.46 5.52
N GLY A 451 2.35 -11.54 5.46
CA GLY A 451 3.21 -10.37 5.56
C GLY A 451 2.99 -9.38 4.42
N LEU A 452 2.87 -9.86 3.18
CA LEU A 452 2.60 -9.02 2.02
C LEU A 452 1.19 -8.41 2.04
N THR A 453 0.18 -9.16 2.46
CA THR A 453 -1.19 -8.64 2.61
C THR A 453 -1.27 -7.57 3.71
N GLN A 454 -0.61 -7.80 4.85
CA GLN A 454 -0.53 -6.81 5.93
C GLN A 454 0.19 -5.55 5.47
N HIS A 455 1.32 -5.69 4.77
CA HIS A 455 2.06 -4.55 4.22
C HIS A 455 1.22 -3.77 3.18
N ALA A 456 0.45 -4.47 2.34
CA ALA A 456 -0.48 -3.85 1.41
C ALA A 456 -1.56 -3.03 2.14
N LEU A 457 -2.11 -3.54 3.25
CA LEU A 457 -3.07 -2.79 4.06
C LEU A 457 -2.44 -1.53 4.67
N GLU A 458 -1.23 -1.65 5.22
CA GLU A 458 -0.45 -0.54 5.79
C GLU A 458 -0.22 0.57 4.77
N LYS A 459 0.12 0.21 3.53
CA LYS A 459 0.29 1.15 2.42
C LYS A 459 -1.04 1.76 1.95
N LEU A 460 -2.16 1.02 1.97
CA LEU A 460 -3.48 1.59 1.69
C LEU A 460 -3.97 2.54 2.78
N LEU A 461 -3.62 2.29 4.04
CA LEU A 461 -4.06 3.09 5.16
C LEU A 461 -3.07 4.20 5.54
N CYS A 462 -1.87 4.21 4.97
CA CYS A 462 -0.78 5.10 5.36
C CYS A 462 -0.44 4.99 6.87
N VAL A 463 -0.33 3.75 7.38
CA VAL A 463 -0.02 3.49 8.80
C VAL A 463 1.08 2.43 8.93
N ASN A 464 1.84 2.47 10.01
CA ASN A 464 2.90 1.50 10.29
C ASN A 464 2.53 0.65 11.50
N GLY A 465 2.20 -0.63 11.30
CA GLY A 465 1.94 -1.60 12.37
C GLY A 465 0.75 -1.30 13.30
N LYS A 466 -0.04 -0.26 13.01
CA LYS A 466 -1.19 0.15 13.83
C LYS A 466 -2.49 -0.37 13.20
N SER A 467 -3.22 -1.18 13.97
CA SER A 467 -4.60 -1.52 13.60
C SER A 467 -5.47 -0.27 13.64
N VAL A 468 -6.15 0.01 12.53
CA VAL A 468 -7.11 1.11 12.43
C VAL A 468 -8.52 0.54 12.73
N PRO A 469 -9.23 1.06 13.74
CA PRO A 469 -10.64 0.71 13.96
C PRO A 469 -11.55 1.52 13.01
N ALA A 470 -12.77 1.03 12.78
CA ALA A 470 -13.74 1.68 11.90
C ALA A 470 -13.95 3.18 12.21
N ALA A 471 -14.09 3.53 13.49
CA ALA A 471 -14.33 4.91 13.92
C ALA A 471 -13.19 5.89 13.59
N SER A 472 -11.97 5.38 13.39
CA SER A 472 -10.77 6.18 13.12
C SER A 472 -10.41 6.25 11.63
N LEU A 473 -11.16 5.57 10.76
CA LEU A 473 -10.92 5.64 9.32
C LEU A 473 -11.20 7.05 8.80
N THR A 474 -10.21 7.62 8.11
CA THR A 474 -10.36 8.89 7.38
C THR A 474 -11.14 8.68 6.08
N ASP A 475 -11.64 9.76 5.48
CA ASP A 475 -12.34 9.67 4.18
C ASP A 475 -11.40 9.18 3.06
N LEU A 476 -10.11 9.55 3.09
CA LEU A 476 -9.10 9.08 2.13
C LEU A 476 -8.80 7.58 2.29
N GLN A 477 -8.62 7.11 3.53
CA GLN A 477 -8.42 5.69 3.82
C GLN A 477 -9.62 4.84 3.38
N ALA A 478 -10.83 5.31 3.71
CA ALA A 478 -12.07 4.68 3.26
C ALA A 478 -12.14 4.64 1.72
N PHE A 479 -11.79 5.73 1.05
CA PHE A 479 -11.75 5.77 -0.40
C PHE A 479 -10.69 4.83 -0.99
N ALA A 480 -9.53 4.67 -0.36
CA ALA A 480 -8.49 3.74 -0.80
C ALA A 480 -8.95 2.28 -0.75
N LEU A 481 -9.63 1.90 0.34
CA LEU A 481 -10.21 0.57 0.51
C LEU A 481 -11.29 0.28 -0.55
N LEU A 482 -12.16 1.26 -0.83
CA LEU A 482 -13.18 1.15 -1.88
C LEU A 482 -12.56 1.21 -3.29
N GLY A 483 -11.50 2.01 -3.45
CA GLY A 483 -10.70 2.16 -4.66
C GLY A 483 -10.25 0.83 -5.22
N THR A 484 -9.66 0.01 -4.36
CA THR A 484 -9.10 -1.30 -4.73
C THR A 484 -10.15 -2.42 -4.86
N THR A 485 -11.39 -2.19 -4.44
CA THR A 485 -12.44 -3.23 -4.41
C THR A 485 -13.58 -2.96 -5.38
N ILE A 486 -14.11 -1.73 -5.39
CA ILE A 486 -15.25 -1.32 -6.23
C ILE A 486 -14.93 -0.15 -7.18
N GLN A 487 -13.71 0.39 -7.14
CA GLN A 487 -13.20 1.41 -8.08
C GLN A 487 -14.16 2.60 -8.34
N PRO A 488 -14.53 3.39 -7.31
CA PRO A 488 -15.25 4.63 -7.51
C PRO A 488 -14.42 5.64 -8.30
N ARG A 489 -15.05 6.36 -9.23
CA ARG A 489 -14.38 7.36 -10.08
C ARG A 489 -14.44 8.75 -9.43
N LEU A 490 -13.30 9.41 -9.31
CA LEU A 490 -13.22 10.80 -8.85
C LEU A 490 -13.26 11.76 -10.03
N ASN A 491 -14.16 12.74 -9.96
CA ASN A 491 -14.28 13.82 -10.93
C ASN A 491 -13.86 15.14 -10.28
N GLY A 492 -12.91 15.86 -10.90
CA GLY A 492 -12.51 17.20 -10.46
C GLY A 492 -11.82 17.28 -9.10
N ALA A 493 -11.39 16.15 -8.52
CA ALA A 493 -10.79 16.07 -7.19
C ALA A 493 -9.26 15.91 -7.26
N SER A 494 -8.56 16.89 -7.86
CA SER A 494 -7.10 16.84 -8.06
C SER A 494 -6.33 16.67 -6.75
N GLU A 495 -6.69 17.42 -5.71
CA GLU A 495 -6.05 17.34 -4.39
C GLU A 495 -6.23 15.96 -3.74
N VAL A 496 -7.46 15.44 -3.75
CA VAL A 496 -7.77 14.09 -3.24
C VAL A 496 -6.96 13.04 -4.02
N SER A 497 -6.89 13.17 -5.35
CA SER A 497 -6.13 12.25 -6.19
C SER A 497 -4.63 12.31 -5.88
N ALA A 498 -4.08 13.51 -5.65
CA ALA A 498 -2.70 13.68 -5.24
C ALA A 498 -2.41 13.01 -3.89
N ASP A 499 -3.29 13.21 -2.91
CA ASP A 499 -3.15 12.58 -1.58
C ASP A 499 -3.25 11.05 -1.67
N LEU A 500 -4.12 10.52 -2.53
CA LEU A 500 -4.26 9.08 -2.75
C LEU A 500 -3.01 8.47 -3.40
N VAL A 501 -2.37 9.16 -4.35
CA VAL A 501 -1.10 8.70 -4.94
C VAL A 501 0.03 8.77 -3.92
N ALA A 502 0.11 9.87 -3.18
CA ALA A 502 1.19 10.13 -2.23
C ALA A 502 1.17 9.16 -1.04
N SER A 503 -0.02 8.84 -0.52
CA SER A 503 -0.17 8.20 0.78
C SER A 503 -0.96 6.89 0.76
N HIS A 504 -1.71 6.59 -0.32
CA HIS A 504 -2.67 5.47 -0.32
C HIS A 504 -2.52 4.52 -1.51
N ALA A 505 -1.35 4.48 -2.14
CA ALA A 505 -1.01 3.54 -3.22
C ALA A 505 -1.86 3.64 -4.51
N ALA A 506 -2.58 4.75 -4.71
CA ALA A 506 -3.24 5.01 -5.99
C ALA A 506 -2.19 5.30 -7.08
N GLN A 507 -2.46 4.87 -8.30
CA GLN A 507 -1.61 5.14 -9.45
C GLN A 507 -1.93 6.51 -10.04
N CYS A 508 -0.90 7.27 -10.41
CA CYS A 508 -1.08 8.51 -11.15
C CYS A 508 -1.27 8.17 -12.63
N ILE A 509 -2.50 8.34 -13.15
CA ILE A 509 -2.83 7.98 -14.54
C ILE A 509 -2.46 9.10 -15.50
N SER A 510 -2.72 10.35 -15.11
CA SER A 510 -2.41 11.51 -15.93
C SER A 510 -2.37 12.79 -15.10
N ILE A 511 -1.60 13.75 -15.60
CA ILE A 511 -1.59 15.13 -15.13
C ILE A 511 -1.82 15.99 -16.38
N ASP A 512 -2.95 16.69 -16.44
CA ASP A 512 -3.29 17.49 -17.61
C ASP A 512 -2.56 18.85 -17.66
N SER A 513 -2.77 19.62 -18.72
CA SER A 513 -2.13 20.94 -18.89
C SER A 513 -2.56 21.98 -17.85
N LYS A 514 -3.65 21.73 -17.13
CA LYS A 514 -4.14 22.55 -16.01
C LYS A 514 -3.66 22.00 -14.66
N LEU A 515 -2.75 21.02 -14.66
CA LEU A 515 -2.22 20.35 -13.48
C LEU A 515 -3.29 19.61 -12.68
N VAL A 516 -4.37 19.19 -13.34
CA VAL A 516 -5.37 18.31 -12.73
C VAL A 516 -4.82 16.89 -12.78
N LEU A 517 -4.54 16.34 -11.59
CA LEU A 517 -4.10 14.97 -11.43
C LEU A 517 -5.31 14.04 -11.40
N ARG A 518 -5.21 12.94 -12.15
CA ARG A 518 -6.16 11.82 -12.08
C ARG A 518 -5.45 10.59 -11.54
N SER A 519 -6.03 10.01 -10.50
CA SER A 519 -5.52 8.79 -9.88
C SER A 519 -6.52 7.65 -9.94
N GLU A 520 -6.03 6.42 -10.10
CA GLU A 520 -6.87 5.22 -10.10
C GLU A 520 -6.19 4.06 -9.36
N TYR A 521 -7.01 3.11 -8.90
CA TYR A 521 -6.53 1.83 -8.38
C TYR A 521 -6.65 0.78 -9.46
N LEU A 522 -5.56 0.58 -10.21
CA LEU A 522 -5.44 -0.51 -11.17
C LEU A 522 -5.56 -1.88 -10.46
N SER A 523 -5.87 -2.93 -11.22
CA SER A 523 -6.04 -4.30 -10.71
C SER A 523 -4.78 -4.80 -9.99
N GLN A 524 -4.73 -4.63 -8.67
CA GLN A 524 -3.63 -5.07 -7.80
C GLN A 524 -4.18 -6.05 -6.77
N PHE A 525 -4.08 -7.35 -7.06
CA PHE A 525 -4.69 -8.40 -6.24
C PHE A 525 -4.26 -8.35 -4.77
N THR A 526 -3.00 -8.03 -4.48
CA THR A 526 -2.48 -7.90 -3.11
C THR A 526 -3.19 -6.78 -2.34
N LEU A 527 -3.37 -5.61 -2.96
CA LEU A 527 -4.08 -4.49 -2.35
C LEU A 527 -5.57 -4.79 -2.18
N SER A 528 -6.22 -5.36 -3.20
CA SER A 528 -7.63 -5.74 -3.15
C SER A 528 -7.89 -6.83 -2.10
N SER A 529 -7.00 -7.81 -1.97
CA SER A 529 -7.06 -8.86 -0.95
C SER A 529 -6.95 -8.29 0.46
N ALA A 530 -5.98 -7.39 0.68
CA ALA A 530 -5.81 -6.69 1.95
C ALA A 530 -7.02 -5.84 2.32
N ALA A 531 -7.54 -5.05 1.38
CA ALA A 531 -8.74 -4.25 1.58
C ALA A 531 -9.97 -5.14 1.89
N ASN A 532 -10.15 -6.23 1.16
CA ASN A 532 -11.24 -7.17 1.40
C ASN A 532 -11.16 -7.82 2.77
N GLN A 533 -9.98 -8.30 3.18
CA GLN A 533 -9.77 -8.87 4.50
C GLN A 533 -10.10 -7.88 5.61
N TYR A 534 -9.67 -6.63 5.46
CA TYR A 534 -9.95 -5.56 6.41
C TYR A 534 -11.43 -5.20 6.48
N LEU A 535 -12.10 -5.04 5.33
CA LEU A 535 -13.53 -4.69 5.27
C LEU A 535 -14.44 -5.82 5.75
N ALA A 536 -14.09 -7.07 5.46
CA ALA A 536 -14.90 -8.24 5.82
C ALA A 536 -14.83 -8.59 7.31
N SER A 537 -13.79 -8.15 8.02
CA SER A 537 -13.56 -8.52 9.43
C SER A 537 -14.36 -7.71 10.44
N ASP A 538 -14.93 -6.57 10.06
CA ASP A 538 -15.82 -5.75 10.90
C ASP A 538 -16.79 -4.94 10.02
N GLU A 539 -18.09 -5.18 10.17
CA GLU A 539 -19.14 -4.49 9.41
C GLU A 539 -19.10 -2.97 9.58
N ALA A 540 -18.67 -2.48 10.75
CA ALA A 540 -18.54 -1.05 11.01
C ALA A 540 -17.56 -0.38 10.03
N ARG A 541 -16.55 -1.11 9.53
CA ARG A 541 -15.58 -0.60 8.56
C ARG A 541 -16.22 -0.34 7.20
N LEU A 542 -17.02 -1.29 6.70
CA LEU A 542 -17.75 -1.11 5.44
C LEU A 542 -18.78 0.02 5.57
N ILE A 543 -19.51 0.08 6.69
CA ILE A 543 -20.46 1.16 6.96
C ILE A 543 -19.75 2.53 6.93
N ARG A 544 -18.61 2.65 7.61
CA ARG A 544 -17.80 3.88 7.58
C ARG A 544 -17.33 4.24 6.18
N CYS A 545 -16.98 3.25 5.36
CA CYS A 545 -16.59 3.48 3.96
C CYS A 545 -17.76 3.99 3.11
N VAL A 546 -18.96 3.43 3.29
CA VAL A 546 -20.19 3.91 2.63
C VAL A 546 -20.51 5.34 3.05
N GLN A 547 -20.32 5.68 4.33
CA GLN A 547 -20.49 7.05 4.82
C GLN A 547 -19.49 8.03 4.17
N ALA A 548 -18.22 7.64 4.05
CA ALA A 548 -17.19 8.44 3.36
C ALA A 548 -17.56 8.66 1.89
N LEU A 549 -17.95 7.59 1.19
CA LEU A 549 -18.36 7.64 -0.21
C LEU A 549 -19.55 8.58 -0.40
N THR A 550 -20.56 8.48 0.48
CA THR A 550 -21.73 9.37 0.47
C THR A 550 -21.34 10.83 0.70
N SER A 551 -20.37 11.09 1.59
CA SER A 551 -19.83 12.44 1.82
C SER A 551 -19.16 13.01 0.56
N LEU A 552 -18.33 12.23 -0.14
CA LEU A 552 -17.68 12.64 -1.39
C LEU A 552 -18.69 12.90 -2.52
N MET A 553 -19.72 12.06 -2.64
CA MET A 553 -20.82 12.27 -3.60
C MET A 553 -21.57 13.58 -3.32
N ARG A 554 -21.85 13.90 -2.05
CA ARG A 554 -22.51 15.16 -1.66
C ARG A 554 -21.66 16.39 -1.98
N LYS A 555 -20.32 16.25 -1.93
CA LYS A 555 -19.36 17.29 -2.34
C LYS A 555 -19.22 17.43 -3.86
N GLY A 556 -19.90 16.60 -4.66
CA GLY A 556 -19.85 16.64 -6.12
C GLY A 556 -18.57 16.04 -6.72
N MET A 557 -17.78 15.31 -5.92
CA MET A 557 -16.54 14.67 -6.38
C MET A 557 -16.78 13.35 -7.11
N ILE A 558 -18.00 12.83 -7.05
CA ILE A 558 -18.46 11.60 -7.73
C ILE A 558 -19.81 11.93 -8.38
N ASP A 559 -20.02 11.47 -9.60
CA ASP A 559 -21.27 11.74 -10.32
C ASP A 559 -22.45 11.03 -9.62
N LYS A 560 -23.59 11.72 -9.56
CA LYS A 560 -24.85 11.13 -9.06
C LYS A 560 -25.34 10.02 -9.98
N GLY A 561 -25.01 10.06 -11.27
CA GLY A 561 -25.29 8.99 -12.22
C GLY A 561 -24.66 7.65 -11.83
N ASP A 562 -23.52 7.68 -11.15
CA ASP A 562 -22.75 6.48 -10.77
C ASP A 562 -23.26 5.83 -9.47
N ALA A 563 -24.18 6.49 -8.75
CA ALA A 563 -24.67 6.06 -7.45
C ALA A 563 -25.23 4.63 -7.45
N GLY A 564 -26.09 4.32 -8.42
CA GLY A 564 -26.75 3.02 -8.53
C GLY A 564 -25.74 1.90 -8.82
N GLU A 565 -24.76 2.19 -9.67
CA GLU A 565 -23.69 1.25 -9.99
C GLU A 565 -22.81 0.97 -8.77
N LEU A 566 -22.39 2.01 -8.04
CA LEU A 566 -21.56 1.86 -6.83
C LEU A 566 -22.29 1.06 -5.73
N VAL A 567 -23.58 1.31 -5.53
CA VAL A 567 -24.40 0.52 -4.60
C VAL A 567 -24.44 -0.94 -5.03
N GLY A 568 -24.65 -1.21 -6.32
CA GLY A 568 -24.60 -2.58 -6.86
C GLY A 568 -23.26 -3.26 -6.59
N ARG A 569 -22.14 -2.58 -6.84
CA ARG A 569 -20.80 -3.10 -6.57
C ARG A 569 -20.56 -3.40 -5.08
N ILE A 570 -21.04 -2.54 -4.17
CA ILE A 570 -20.95 -2.78 -2.71
C ILE A 570 -21.75 -4.02 -2.29
N ILE A 571 -22.96 -4.19 -2.81
CA ILE A 571 -23.80 -5.36 -2.52
C ILE A 571 -23.11 -6.64 -3.00
N LEU A 572 -22.60 -6.64 -4.23
CA LEU A 572 -21.87 -7.79 -4.80
C LEU A 572 -20.61 -8.10 -3.99
N LEU A 573 -19.85 -7.08 -3.59
CA LEU A 573 -18.67 -7.23 -2.74
C LEU A 573 -19.03 -7.90 -1.41
N ARG A 574 -20.07 -7.40 -0.72
CA ARG A 574 -20.49 -7.95 0.57
C ARG A 574 -21.01 -9.37 0.45
N ALA A 575 -21.79 -9.66 -0.60
CA ALA A 575 -22.27 -11.01 -0.87
C ALA A 575 -21.10 -11.98 -1.11
N MET A 576 -20.08 -11.56 -1.84
CA MET A 576 -18.88 -12.37 -2.07
C MET A 576 -18.11 -12.64 -0.77
N GLN A 577 -17.87 -11.59 0.04
CA GLN A 577 -17.20 -11.72 1.33
C GLN A 577 -17.92 -12.69 2.27
N GLU A 578 -19.24 -12.59 2.37
CA GLU A 578 -20.04 -13.47 3.23
C GLU A 578 -20.09 -14.90 2.70
N THR A 579 -20.09 -15.09 1.38
CA THR A 579 -20.00 -16.42 0.76
C THR A 579 -18.67 -17.09 1.08
N MET A 580 -17.55 -16.39 0.82
CA MET A 580 -16.20 -16.86 1.11
C MET A 580 -16.02 -17.22 2.59
N ARG A 581 -16.57 -16.40 3.50
CA ARG A 581 -16.54 -16.67 4.93
C ARG A 581 -17.25 -17.98 5.31
N ARG A 582 -18.39 -18.29 4.67
CA ARG A 582 -19.16 -19.51 4.92
C ARG A 582 -18.46 -20.75 4.36
N THR A 583 -17.88 -20.64 3.17
CA THR A 583 -17.20 -21.76 2.51
C THR A 583 -15.88 -22.10 3.19
N GLN A 584 -15.14 -21.10 3.68
CA GLN A 584 -13.89 -21.31 4.40
C GLN A 584 -14.11 -22.06 5.74
N LEU A 585 -15.18 -21.72 6.47
CA LEU A 585 -15.59 -22.43 7.69
C LEU A 585 -16.00 -23.88 7.45
N ALA A 586 -16.45 -24.23 6.23
CA ALA A 586 -16.81 -25.60 5.88
C ALA A 586 -15.57 -26.44 5.51
N ALA A 587 -14.56 -25.82 4.89
CA ALA A 587 -13.30 -26.49 4.53
C ALA A 587 -12.43 -26.80 5.76
N ASP A 588 -12.35 -25.86 6.73
CA ASP A 588 -11.59 -26.06 7.98
C ASP A 588 -12.16 -27.20 8.85
N ALA A 589 -13.37 -27.67 8.58
CA ALA A 589 -14.02 -28.77 9.28
C ALA A 589 -13.71 -30.15 8.69
N ASP A 590 -13.23 -30.24 7.45
CA ASP A 590 -13.15 -31.50 6.69
C ASP A 590 -11.72 -31.92 6.24
N THR A 591 -10.67 -31.08 6.29
CA THR A 591 -9.32 -31.49 5.84
C THR A 591 -8.13 -30.77 6.49
N ASP A 592 -7.05 -31.54 6.76
CA ASP A 592 -5.73 -31.13 7.27
C ASP A 592 -4.80 -30.44 6.22
N SER A 593 -5.36 -30.05 5.07
CA SER A 593 -4.61 -29.47 3.95
C SER A 593 -5.42 -28.33 3.31
N ALA A 594 -5.49 -27.18 3.99
CA ALA A 594 -5.98 -25.97 3.36
C ALA A 594 -5.00 -25.54 2.25
N GLU A 595 -5.44 -25.60 0.99
CA GLU A 595 -4.70 -24.98 -0.11
C GLU A 595 -4.46 -23.50 0.19
N LEU A 596 -3.21 -23.07 0.05
CA LEU A 596 -2.82 -21.69 0.31
C LEU A 596 -3.47 -20.75 -0.70
N ALA A 597 -4.25 -19.79 -0.21
CA ALA A 597 -4.91 -18.77 -1.02
C ALA A 597 -4.63 -17.36 -0.47
N MET A 598 -4.77 -16.35 -1.33
CA MET A 598 -4.79 -14.95 -0.88
C MET A 598 -6.01 -14.75 0.03
N PRO A 599 -5.92 -13.94 1.11
CA PRO A 599 -7.08 -13.61 1.94
C PRO A 599 -8.24 -13.06 1.10
N PHE A 600 -9.42 -13.67 1.21
CA PHE A 600 -10.59 -13.33 0.37
C PHE A 600 -10.30 -13.38 -1.14
N GLY A 601 -9.42 -14.28 -1.57
CA GLY A 601 -9.02 -14.48 -2.98
C GLY A 601 -9.31 -15.89 -3.53
N HIS A 602 -10.00 -16.74 -2.78
CA HIS A 602 -10.38 -18.08 -3.22
C HIS A 602 -11.72 -18.07 -3.97
N SER A 603 -11.90 -19.01 -4.89
CA SER A 603 -13.14 -19.16 -5.63
C SER A 603 -14.26 -19.75 -4.78
N VAL A 604 -15.49 -19.34 -5.07
CA VAL A 604 -16.70 -19.89 -4.45
C VAL A 604 -17.61 -20.47 -5.53
N ARG A 605 -18.43 -21.46 -5.17
CA ARG A 605 -19.44 -21.99 -6.09
C ARG A 605 -20.45 -20.89 -6.40
N LEU A 606 -20.84 -20.79 -7.66
CA LEU A 606 -21.83 -19.80 -8.09
C LEU A 606 -23.16 -19.97 -7.35
N ALA A 607 -23.58 -21.21 -7.07
CA ALA A 607 -24.79 -21.49 -6.31
C ALA A 607 -24.74 -20.88 -4.89
N ASP A 608 -23.64 -21.03 -4.17
CA ASP A 608 -23.45 -20.51 -2.82
C ASP A 608 -23.42 -18.97 -2.80
N PHE A 609 -22.78 -18.38 -3.82
CA PHE A 609 -22.77 -16.93 -4.01
C PHE A 609 -24.17 -16.38 -4.29
N LEU A 610 -24.91 -16.98 -5.23
CA LEU A 610 -26.25 -16.55 -5.58
C LEU A 610 -27.23 -16.74 -4.43
N GLN A 611 -27.12 -17.83 -3.67
CA GLN A 611 -27.89 -18.03 -2.46
C GLN A 611 -27.61 -16.93 -1.42
N THR A 612 -26.34 -16.54 -1.25
CA THR A 612 -25.97 -15.45 -0.33
C THR A 612 -26.50 -14.09 -0.82
N LEU A 613 -26.42 -13.83 -2.13
CA LEU A 613 -26.87 -12.58 -2.73
C LEU A 613 -28.40 -12.41 -2.73
N THR A 614 -29.15 -13.50 -2.96
CA THR A 614 -30.61 -13.45 -3.17
C THR A 614 -31.43 -13.99 -2.01
N GLY A 615 -30.83 -14.81 -1.14
CA GLY A 615 -31.53 -15.61 -0.14
C GLY A 615 -32.25 -16.84 -0.70
N TRP A 616 -32.16 -17.11 -2.01
CA TRP A 616 -32.88 -18.20 -2.66
C TRP A 616 -32.14 -19.54 -2.51
N GLY A 617 -32.89 -20.59 -2.16
CA GLY A 617 -32.37 -21.95 -2.16
C GLY A 617 -32.13 -22.49 -3.57
N GLU A 618 -31.38 -23.58 -3.71
CA GLU A 618 -30.98 -24.15 -5.00
C GLU A 618 -32.17 -24.47 -5.94
N LYS A 619 -33.31 -24.92 -5.37
CA LYS A 619 -34.54 -25.19 -6.13
C LYS A 619 -35.18 -23.90 -6.69
N GLN A 620 -35.13 -22.81 -5.94
CA GLN A 620 -35.65 -21.50 -6.36
C GLN A 620 -34.73 -20.88 -7.42
N LEU A 621 -33.41 -20.95 -7.23
CA LEU A 621 -32.43 -20.55 -8.26
C LEU A 621 -32.66 -21.33 -9.57
N LYS A 622 -32.98 -22.63 -9.46
CA LYS A 622 -33.38 -23.47 -10.60
C LYS A 622 -34.71 -23.06 -11.22
N SER A 623 -35.64 -22.41 -10.52
CA SER A 623 -36.86 -21.86 -11.10
C SER A 623 -36.62 -20.52 -11.81
N GLU A 624 -35.80 -19.64 -11.22
CA GLU A 624 -35.71 -18.23 -11.62
C GLU A 624 -34.69 -17.97 -12.75
N LEU A 625 -33.63 -18.78 -12.88
CA LEU A 625 -32.66 -18.69 -13.98
C LEU A 625 -33.22 -19.28 -15.30
N ARG A 626 -34.40 -18.83 -15.74
CA ARG A 626 -35.15 -19.43 -16.88
C ARG A 626 -34.51 -19.18 -18.24
N SER A 627 -33.71 -18.13 -18.37
CA SER A 627 -33.05 -17.72 -19.61
C SER A 627 -31.78 -18.51 -19.95
N ILE A 628 -31.30 -19.37 -19.05
CA ILE A 628 -30.09 -20.17 -19.23
C ILE A 628 -30.48 -21.59 -19.66
N ALA A 629 -29.83 -22.12 -20.70
CA ALA A 629 -30.08 -23.48 -21.18
C ALA A 629 -29.88 -24.51 -20.06
N THR A 630 -30.73 -25.54 -20.02
CA THR A 630 -30.78 -26.54 -18.92
C THR A 630 -29.44 -27.23 -18.69
N LYS A 631 -28.65 -27.46 -19.75
CA LYS A 631 -27.30 -28.03 -19.69
C LYS A 631 -26.33 -27.10 -18.96
N ASP A 632 -26.29 -25.82 -19.33
CA ASP A 632 -25.39 -24.82 -18.74
C ASP A 632 -25.79 -24.50 -17.30
N LYS A 633 -27.09 -24.51 -17.01
CA LYS A 633 -27.63 -24.34 -15.66
C LYS A 633 -27.24 -25.48 -14.71
N LYS A 634 -27.24 -26.72 -15.20
CA LYS A 634 -26.75 -27.86 -14.44
C LYS A 634 -25.24 -27.73 -14.20
N LYS A 635 -24.48 -27.39 -15.23
CA LYS A 635 -23.04 -27.13 -15.12
C LYS A 635 -22.71 -26.07 -14.06
N LEU A 636 -23.37 -24.91 -14.15
CA LEU A 636 -23.14 -23.73 -13.29
C LEU A 636 -23.55 -23.92 -11.82
N LEU A 637 -24.56 -24.75 -11.54
CA LEU A 637 -25.10 -24.90 -10.18
C LEU A 637 -24.66 -26.19 -9.46
N SER A 638 -24.29 -27.25 -10.20
CA SER A 638 -24.03 -28.57 -9.63
C SER A 638 -22.60 -29.09 -9.75
N GLU A 639 -21.76 -28.54 -10.63
CA GLU A 639 -20.35 -28.96 -10.70
C GLU A 639 -19.51 -28.16 -9.69
N VAL A 640 -18.84 -28.88 -8.78
CA VAL A 640 -17.62 -28.36 -8.13
C VAL A 640 -16.56 -28.46 -9.22
N GLN A 641 -16.15 -27.32 -9.78
CA GLN A 641 -15.05 -27.32 -10.75
C GLN A 641 -13.76 -27.63 -10.00
N THR A 642 -13.36 -28.90 -10.06
CA THR A 642 -12.03 -29.41 -9.66
C THR A 642 -10.94 -28.81 -10.54
#